data_AF-A0A1G7KXB4-F1
#
_entry.id   AF-A0A1G7KXB4-F1
#
_cell.length_a   1.000
_cell.length_b   1.000
_cell.length_c   1.000
_cell.angle_alpha   90.00
_cell.angle_beta   90.00
_cell.angle_gamma   90.00
#
_symmetry.space_group_name_H-M   'P 1'
#
loop_
_entity.id
_entity.type
_entity.pdbx_description
1 polymer ?
#
loop_
_entity_poly.entity_id
_entity_poly.type
_entity_poly.pdbx_seq_one_letter_code
_entity_poly.pdbx_strand_id
1 'polypeptide(L)'
;MHARVDAWYLPVTEFAASAFISHGAVPEASIERAALLAMMLATQRPLGRGDLYRLVDEARQLFDGQPLADGERDLLAQRAVLADMGFGEVAGLLGDQGVAFADVEVMAAEAWLGEDGEFSHGFQAACRETFMEVSVRLEEDLGADDEDGDVEQPMAGDQVVEVVRPTFHLRGTTDQVRAVRAIAASSSEHYAITAFAGTGKTHLMFALATSGRRFTHLAPTHAHQHAFNERVGTRAVSSVVLRTLANDMATAHVQGNSIRWVRAPTVREASMPLEARLQAAGIVSIAGDSPARVLAAVDRIINRWCYTDAPQIGPEHVRFNDGLSVDERAAYVAMARRVWELMLQPLGNKTERPFTVRAYHLFKWLDVEGASLPPMGTLLIDEAHDLPAPLLALIRRYPDGCVTMGDPYQKLSGVMANYGSGKALTLTRSVRAGGQAVGLIRSVLDMHSTELVVESLEGSREHYTRRYFYQSTDTLPLAGLRVYGSVWSILEDALRLKSQGVPFRLLPATESDLARATEDAIGMRRGDHVTRYYGNREYTSWSALAGHLERIGYSRVVRLFERDFGSTDMQSLLGSQKDAEAEGLTLGLLEHCKSLEFSQVTLWPCCFDTLSGALERRRADERVRAVYLAMSRATDELWLPGDALDILADRVSRGRGQFT
;
A
#
# COMPACT_ATOMS: atom_id res chain seq x y z
N MET A 1 -14.55 -6.63 21.93
CA MET A 1 -15.01 -6.45 20.55
C MET A 1 -15.99 -5.28 20.54
N HIS A 2 -15.53 -4.08 20.17
CA HIS A 2 -16.44 -2.93 20.03
C HIS A 2 -17.20 -3.11 18.71
N ALA A 3 -18.54 -3.04 18.74
CA ALA A 3 -19.35 -3.14 17.54
C ALA A 3 -19.00 -2.01 16.56
N ARG A 4 -18.96 -2.32 15.25
CA ARG A 4 -18.85 -1.32 14.19
C ARG A 4 -20.01 -0.33 14.32
N VAL A 5 -19.71 0.95 14.19
CA VAL A 5 -20.73 2.01 14.24
C VAL A 5 -21.14 2.29 12.81
N ASP A 6 -22.38 1.93 12.47
CA ASP A 6 -22.97 2.31 11.18
C ASP A 6 -23.06 3.83 11.08
N ALA A 7 -22.87 4.36 9.88
CA ALA A 7 -23.07 5.77 9.65
C ALA A 7 -24.55 6.16 9.64
N TRP A 8 -24.85 7.35 10.17
CA TRP A 8 -26.13 8.02 10.00
C TRP A 8 -25.93 9.26 9.13
N TYR A 9 -26.74 9.39 8.07
CA TYR A 9 -26.57 10.39 7.03
C TYR A 9 -27.56 11.53 7.17
N LEU A 10 -27.03 12.76 7.26
CA LEU A 10 -27.81 13.98 7.07
C LEU A 10 -28.21 14.11 5.60
N PRO A 11 -29.46 14.45 5.28
CA PRO A 11 -29.91 14.64 3.90
C PRO A 11 -29.47 16.01 3.35
N VAL A 12 -28.16 16.20 3.29
CA VAL A 12 -27.46 17.32 2.67
C VAL A 12 -26.10 16.81 2.22
N THR A 13 -25.63 17.33 1.08
CA THR A 13 -24.32 16.94 0.53
C THR A 13 -23.18 17.63 1.27
N GLU A 14 -21.98 17.03 1.24
CA GLU A 14 -20.76 17.65 1.78
C GLU A 14 -20.50 19.01 1.15
N PHE A 15 -20.73 19.12 -0.17
CA PHE A 15 -20.59 20.34 -0.93
C PHE A 15 -21.55 21.43 -0.46
N ALA A 16 -22.85 21.11 -0.31
CA ALA A 16 -23.85 22.07 0.16
C ALA A 16 -23.58 22.51 1.62
N ALA A 17 -23.22 21.57 2.50
CA ALA A 17 -22.85 21.88 3.87
C ALA A 17 -21.60 22.77 3.95
N SER A 18 -20.57 22.46 3.16
CA SER A 18 -19.34 23.27 3.06
C SER A 18 -19.61 24.67 2.51
N ALA A 19 -20.43 24.78 1.46
CA ALA A 19 -20.82 26.07 0.88
C ALA A 19 -21.65 26.92 1.87
N PHE A 20 -22.53 26.29 2.65
CA PHE A 20 -23.25 26.96 3.73
C PHE A 20 -22.30 27.48 4.81
N ILE A 21 -21.41 26.63 5.34
CA ILE A 21 -20.48 27.04 6.41
C ILE A 21 -19.49 28.10 5.92
N SER A 22 -18.92 27.94 4.72
CA SER A 22 -17.86 28.81 4.21
C SER A 22 -18.38 30.11 3.62
N HIS A 23 -19.52 30.06 2.91
CA HIS A 23 -20.01 31.18 2.11
C HIS A 23 -21.43 31.64 2.46
N GLY A 24 -22.11 30.95 3.38
CA GLY A 24 -23.50 31.26 3.72
C GLY A 24 -24.49 30.92 2.60
N ALA A 25 -24.12 30.04 1.67
CA ALA A 25 -25.03 29.59 0.63
C ALA A 25 -26.10 28.67 1.24
N VAL A 26 -27.36 29.13 1.27
CA VAL A 26 -28.48 28.32 1.78
C VAL A 26 -29.06 27.49 0.62
N PRO A 27 -29.22 26.16 0.78
CA PRO A 27 -29.82 25.32 -0.26
C PRO A 27 -31.28 25.67 -0.53
N GLU A 28 -31.78 25.37 -1.72
CA GLU A 28 -33.20 25.59 -2.08
C GLU A 28 -34.12 24.54 -1.44
N ALA A 29 -33.66 23.29 -1.35
CA ALA A 29 -34.45 22.18 -0.83
C ALA A 29 -34.69 22.29 0.68
N SER A 30 -35.95 22.14 1.11
CA SER A 30 -36.34 22.19 2.52
C SER A 30 -35.68 21.09 3.36
N ILE A 31 -35.48 19.90 2.78
CA ILE A 31 -34.78 18.80 3.43
C ILE A 31 -33.31 19.13 3.73
N GLU A 32 -32.62 19.81 2.81
CA GLU A 32 -31.23 20.20 3.02
C GLU A 32 -31.14 21.30 4.08
N ARG A 33 -32.10 22.23 4.13
CA ARG A 33 -32.23 23.23 5.21
C ARG A 33 -32.45 22.59 6.58
N ALA A 34 -33.33 21.60 6.64
CA ALA A 34 -33.58 20.81 7.85
C ALA A 34 -32.31 20.08 8.32
N ALA A 35 -31.57 19.50 7.37
CA ALA A 35 -30.29 18.85 7.64
C ALA A 35 -29.23 19.84 8.15
N LEU A 36 -29.15 21.05 7.59
CA LEU A 36 -28.26 22.09 8.09
C LEU A 36 -28.59 22.45 9.54
N LEU A 37 -29.87 22.60 9.91
CA LEU A 37 -30.29 22.84 11.29
C LEU A 37 -29.87 21.69 12.22
N ALA A 38 -30.08 20.44 11.79
CA ALA A 38 -29.66 19.26 12.52
C ALA A 38 -28.14 19.21 12.72
N MET A 39 -27.37 19.56 11.70
CA MET A 39 -25.92 19.72 11.78
C MET A 39 -25.51 20.73 12.85
N MET A 40 -26.11 21.92 12.90
CA MET A 40 -25.73 22.93 13.89
C MET A 40 -25.95 22.43 15.32
N LEU A 41 -27.10 21.78 15.56
CA LEU A 41 -27.43 21.26 16.89
C LEU A 41 -26.58 20.06 17.29
N ALA A 42 -26.29 19.15 16.35
CA ALA A 42 -25.39 18.03 16.56
C ALA A 42 -23.95 18.47 16.81
N THR A 43 -23.54 19.63 16.27
CA THR A 43 -22.21 20.19 16.52
C THR A 43 -22.09 20.74 17.95
N GLN A 44 -23.18 21.30 18.48
CA GLN A 44 -23.20 21.87 19.84
C GLN A 44 -23.33 20.81 20.94
N ARG A 45 -23.98 19.68 20.66
CA ARG A 45 -24.15 18.59 21.62
C ARG A 45 -24.32 17.23 20.93
N PRO A 46 -23.92 16.13 21.59
CA PRO A 46 -24.17 14.79 21.07
C PRO A 46 -25.67 14.52 20.88
N LEU A 47 -26.08 14.10 19.69
CA LEU A 47 -27.47 13.70 19.41
C LEU A 47 -27.56 12.21 19.06
N GLY A 48 -28.57 11.53 19.61
CA GLY A 48 -28.88 10.16 19.23
C GLY A 48 -29.50 10.07 17.83
N ARG A 49 -29.38 8.91 17.18
CA ARG A 49 -29.95 8.68 15.82
C ARG A 49 -31.45 8.98 15.73
N GLY A 50 -32.21 8.63 16.78
CA GLY A 50 -33.65 8.90 16.85
C GLY A 50 -33.97 10.40 16.97
N ASP A 51 -33.13 11.16 17.69
CA ASP A 51 -33.29 12.61 17.81
C ASP A 51 -32.95 13.32 16.51
N LEU A 52 -31.89 12.88 15.81
CA LEU A 52 -31.52 13.39 14.50
C LEU A 52 -32.63 13.17 13.47
N TYR A 53 -33.20 11.96 13.42
CA TYR A 53 -34.29 11.64 12.51
C TYR A 53 -35.51 12.53 12.75
N ARG A 54 -35.98 12.60 14.01
CA ARG A 54 -37.12 13.42 14.40
C ARG A 54 -36.89 14.91 14.10
N LEU A 55 -35.68 15.40 14.38
CA LEU A 55 -35.35 16.80 14.16
C LEU A 55 -35.31 17.17 12.68
N VAL A 56 -34.76 16.31 11.82
CA VAL A 56 -34.79 16.53 10.37
C VAL A 56 -36.22 16.54 9.84
N ASP A 57 -37.05 15.60 10.28
CA ASP A 57 -38.44 15.52 9.81
C ASP A 57 -39.28 16.72 10.27
N GLU A 58 -39.23 17.07 11.56
CA GLU A 58 -39.93 18.25 12.11
C GLU A 58 -39.45 19.56 11.45
N ALA A 59 -38.14 19.73 11.25
CA ALA A 59 -37.59 20.92 10.63
C ALA A 59 -37.97 21.04 9.15
N ARG A 60 -38.03 19.91 8.42
CA ARG A 60 -38.48 19.91 7.02
C ARG A 60 -39.91 20.40 6.91
N GLN A 61 -40.81 19.88 7.73
CA GLN A 61 -42.22 20.32 7.76
C GLN A 61 -42.34 21.82 8.04
N LEU A 62 -41.49 22.35 8.92
CA LEU A 62 -41.43 23.78 9.22
C LEU A 62 -40.94 24.59 8.01
N PHE A 63 -39.88 24.16 7.32
CA PHE A 63 -39.38 24.85 6.13
C PHE A 63 -40.30 24.73 4.90
N ASP A 64 -41.05 23.63 4.77
CA ASP A 64 -42.08 23.46 3.74
C ASP A 64 -43.24 24.45 3.95
N GLY A 65 -43.54 24.82 5.20
CA GLY A 65 -44.63 25.75 5.57
C GLY A 65 -44.24 27.23 5.68
N GLN A 66 -42.95 27.58 5.59
CA GLN A 66 -42.44 28.95 5.77
C GLN A 66 -42.03 29.61 4.44
N PRO A 67 -42.17 30.95 4.31
CA PRO A 67 -41.57 31.68 3.21
C PRO A 67 -40.04 31.50 3.18
N LEU A 68 -39.49 31.26 1.99
CA LEU A 68 -38.08 30.95 1.77
C LEU A 68 -37.11 31.96 2.44
N ALA A 69 -37.45 33.25 2.37
CA ALA A 69 -36.63 34.33 2.93
C ALA A 69 -36.57 34.33 4.47
N ASP A 70 -37.62 33.87 5.15
CA ASP A 70 -37.65 33.82 6.62
C ASP A 70 -36.79 32.65 7.13
N GLY A 71 -36.91 31.48 6.50
CA GLY A 71 -36.08 30.31 6.83
C GLY A 71 -34.60 30.52 6.54
N GLU A 72 -34.24 31.20 5.45
CA GLU A 72 -32.86 31.59 5.15
C GLU A 72 -32.27 32.49 6.22
N ARG A 73 -33.02 33.51 6.66
CA ARG A 73 -32.55 34.46 7.68
C ARG A 73 -32.25 33.74 9.00
N ASP A 74 -33.09 32.81 9.40
CA ASP A 74 -32.95 32.09 10.67
C ASP A 74 -31.76 31.11 10.64
N LEU A 75 -31.51 30.45 9.50
CA LEU A 75 -30.32 29.61 9.31
C LEU A 75 -29.03 30.45 9.30
N LEU A 76 -29.03 31.57 8.58
CA LEU A 76 -27.87 32.47 8.50
C LEU A 76 -27.53 33.10 9.86
N ALA A 77 -28.53 33.41 10.69
CA ALA A 77 -28.32 33.92 12.04
C ALA A 77 -27.58 32.92 12.95
N GLN A 78 -27.85 31.62 12.77
CA GLN A 78 -27.25 30.56 13.58
C GLN A 78 -25.91 30.04 13.02
N ARG A 79 -25.61 30.33 11.74
CA ARG A 79 -24.35 29.96 11.06
C ARG A 79 -23.10 30.49 11.75
N ALA A 80 -23.16 31.65 12.41
CA ALA A 80 -21.97 32.35 12.93
C ALA A 80 -21.06 31.45 13.79
N VAL A 81 -21.64 30.59 14.63
CA VAL A 81 -20.91 29.65 15.49
C VAL A 81 -20.12 28.63 14.67
N LEU A 82 -20.68 28.15 13.54
CA LEU A 82 -20.03 27.16 12.68
C LEU A 82 -18.99 27.80 11.74
N ALA A 83 -19.21 29.05 11.34
CA ALA A 83 -18.29 29.77 10.45
C ALA A 83 -16.93 29.98 11.11
N ASP A 84 -16.89 30.24 12.42
CA ASP A 84 -15.65 30.41 13.18
C ASP A 84 -14.84 29.10 13.31
N MET A 85 -15.52 27.94 13.35
CA MET A 85 -14.90 26.61 13.40
C MET A 85 -14.41 26.13 12.02
N GLY A 86 -15.14 26.52 10.96
CA GLY A 86 -14.91 26.05 9.61
C GLY A 86 -15.40 24.61 9.35
N PHE A 87 -15.58 24.27 8.07
CA PHE A 87 -16.22 23.01 7.67
C PHE A 87 -15.50 21.76 8.19
N GLY A 88 -14.16 21.74 8.16
CA GLY A 88 -13.36 20.58 8.56
C GLY A 88 -13.52 20.21 10.04
N GLU A 89 -13.61 21.21 10.93
CA GLU A 89 -13.84 20.98 12.36
C GLU A 89 -15.25 20.47 12.62
N VAL A 90 -16.26 21.07 11.98
CA VAL A 90 -17.66 20.65 12.08
C VAL A 90 -17.86 19.22 11.59
N ALA A 91 -17.34 18.87 10.42
CA ALA A 91 -17.38 17.51 9.88
C ALA A 91 -16.65 16.51 10.80
N GLY A 92 -15.58 16.94 11.46
CA GLY A 92 -14.88 16.17 12.49
C GLY A 92 -15.78 15.82 13.67
N LEU A 93 -16.42 16.83 14.28
CA LEU A 93 -17.30 16.65 15.45
C LEU A 93 -18.55 15.81 15.14
N LEU A 94 -19.11 15.96 13.94
CA LEU A 94 -20.23 15.14 13.49
C LEU A 94 -19.83 13.68 13.34
N GLY A 95 -18.71 13.39 12.69
CA GLY A 95 -18.32 12.00 12.51
C GLY A 95 -17.74 11.35 13.78
N ASP A 96 -17.27 12.10 14.77
CA ASP A 96 -17.00 11.57 16.12
C ASP A 96 -18.29 11.01 16.77
N GLN A 97 -19.47 11.48 16.33
CA GLN A 97 -20.79 10.97 16.71
C GLN A 97 -21.36 9.94 15.72
N GLY A 98 -20.65 9.63 14.65
CA GLY A 98 -21.12 8.75 13.58
C GLY A 98 -22.12 9.39 12.63
N VAL A 99 -22.07 10.71 12.44
CA VAL A 99 -22.93 11.48 11.52
C VAL A 99 -22.16 11.91 10.27
N ALA A 100 -22.69 11.58 9.09
CA ALA A 100 -22.13 11.84 7.75
C ALA A 100 -23.06 12.72 6.91
N PHE A 101 -22.55 13.20 5.78
CA PHE A 101 -23.31 13.89 4.74
C PHE A 101 -23.74 12.91 3.65
N ALA A 102 -24.93 13.11 3.09
CA ALA A 102 -25.46 12.28 2.03
C ALA A 102 -24.70 12.46 0.72
N ASP A 103 -24.73 11.42 -0.11
CA ASP A 103 -24.12 11.46 -1.42
C ASP A 103 -24.95 12.27 -2.42
N VAL A 104 -24.28 12.90 -3.38
CA VAL A 104 -24.92 13.71 -4.43
C VAL A 104 -25.91 12.88 -5.24
N GLU A 105 -25.58 11.63 -5.58
CA GLU A 105 -26.45 10.77 -6.40
C GLU A 105 -27.70 10.35 -5.61
N VAL A 106 -27.55 10.07 -4.32
CA VAL A 106 -28.67 9.68 -3.43
C VAL A 106 -29.60 10.86 -3.19
N MET A 107 -29.05 12.07 -3.04
CA MET A 107 -29.83 13.30 -2.93
C MET A 107 -30.56 13.63 -4.24
N ALA A 108 -29.87 13.50 -5.39
CA ALA A 108 -30.44 13.76 -6.72
C ALA A 108 -31.52 12.75 -7.13
N ALA A 109 -31.43 11.50 -6.64
CA ALA A 109 -32.45 10.48 -6.82
C ALA A 109 -33.67 10.66 -5.88
N GLU A 110 -33.67 11.70 -5.04
CA GLU A 110 -34.72 12.00 -4.06
C GLU A 110 -35.04 10.81 -3.13
N ALA A 111 -34.04 9.96 -2.85
CA ALA A 111 -34.21 8.77 -2.01
C ALA A 111 -34.62 9.09 -0.55
N TRP A 112 -34.53 10.37 -0.17
CA TRP A 112 -34.99 10.91 1.11
C TRP A 112 -36.50 11.08 1.18
N LEU A 113 -37.23 11.06 0.06
CA LEU A 113 -38.68 11.22 0.01
C LEU A 113 -39.38 9.85 -0.01
N GLY A 114 -40.25 9.60 0.97
CA GLY A 114 -41.08 8.39 1.04
C GLY A 114 -42.29 8.45 0.10
N GLU A 115 -42.94 7.31 -0.12
CA GLU A 115 -44.19 7.23 -0.92
C GLU A 115 -45.34 8.04 -0.30
N ASP A 116 -45.29 8.27 1.00
CA ASP A 116 -46.20 9.09 1.80
C ASP A 116 -45.85 10.59 1.78
N GLY A 117 -44.75 10.98 1.12
CA GLY A 117 -44.24 12.34 1.11
C GLY A 117 -43.52 12.74 2.41
N GLU A 118 -43.29 11.80 3.33
CA GLU A 118 -42.50 11.99 4.55
C GLU A 118 -41.02 11.64 4.34
N PHE A 119 -40.17 11.90 5.35
CA PHE A 119 -38.75 11.56 5.25
C PHE A 119 -38.55 10.03 5.30
N SER A 120 -38.07 9.46 4.19
CA SER A 120 -37.96 8.03 3.98
C SER A 120 -37.10 7.31 5.02
N HIS A 121 -37.65 6.27 5.65
CA HIS A 121 -36.88 5.33 6.46
C HIS A 121 -35.82 4.54 5.64
N GLY A 122 -36.03 4.42 4.32
CA GLY A 122 -35.10 3.77 3.39
C GLY A 122 -33.88 4.62 3.05
N PHE A 123 -33.93 5.94 3.29
CA PHE A 123 -32.84 6.87 2.95
C PHE A 123 -31.49 6.48 3.54
N GLN A 124 -31.48 6.05 4.81
CA GLN A 124 -30.27 5.62 5.50
C GLN A 124 -29.68 4.34 4.91
N ALA A 125 -30.51 3.45 4.37
CA ALA A 125 -30.04 2.26 3.68
C ALA A 125 -29.43 2.64 2.32
N ALA A 126 -30.12 3.50 1.55
CA ALA A 126 -29.62 4.01 0.27
C ALA A 126 -28.28 4.75 0.40
N CYS A 127 -28.11 5.58 1.44
CA CYS A 127 -26.83 6.25 1.70
C CYS A 127 -25.69 5.29 2.06
N ARG A 128 -25.99 4.16 2.70
CA ARG A 128 -25.00 3.15 3.09
C ARG A 128 -24.65 2.19 1.95
N GLU A 129 -25.48 2.12 0.91
CA GLU A 129 -25.25 1.25 -0.23
C GLU A 129 -23.99 1.70 -0.99
N THR A 130 -22.90 0.96 -0.76
CA THR A 130 -21.59 1.21 -1.36
C THR A 130 -21.36 0.34 -2.60
N PHE A 131 -22.08 -0.78 -2.69
CA PHE A 131 -21.89 -1.80 -3.70
C PHE A 131 -23.10 -1.87 -4.64
N MET A 132 -22.82 -1.84 -5.93
CA MET A 132 -23.80 -2.09 -6.99
C MET A 132 -23.68 -3.53 -7.46
N GLU A 133 -24.81 -4.20 -7.68
CA GLU A 133 -24.83 -5.48 -8.39
C GLU A 133 -24.87 -5.25 -9.90
N VAL A 134 -23.87 -5.76 -10.60
CA VAL A 134 -23.76 -5.63 -12.05
C VAL A 134 -23.41 -6.97 -12.65
N SER A 135 -24.11 -7.28 -13.75
CA SER A 135 -23.77 -8.38 -14.63
C SER A 135 -23.29 -7.80 -15.96
N VAL A 136 -22.05 -8.03 -16.41
CA VAL A 136 -21.72 -7.76 -17.82
C VAL A 136 -21.11 -8.92 -18.56
N ARG A 137 -21.48 -8.98 -19.84
CA ARG A 137 -21.07 -10.01 -20.79
C ARG A 137 -19.67 -9.68 -21.29
N LEU A 138 -18.82 -10.69 -21.39
CA LEU A 138 -17.51 -10.54 -22.01
C LEU A 138 -17.66 -10.49 -23.52
N GLU A 139 -16.88 -9.61 -24.16
CA GLU A 139 -16.61 -9.70 -25.59
C GLU A 139 -15.39 -10.61 -25.78
N GLU A 140 -15.52 -11.64 -26.63
CA GLU A 140 -14.34 -12.33 -27.14
C GLU A 140 -13.84 -11.54 -28.34
N ASP A 141 -12.54 -11.22 -28.35
CA ASP A 141 -11.85 -10.87 -29.58
C ASP A 141 -11.89 -12.13 -30.45
N LEU A 142 -12.89 -12.25 -31.33
CA LEU A 142 -12.87 -13.25 -32.40
C LEU A 142 -11.57 -13.03 -33.15
N GLY A 143 -10.70 -14.05 -33.12
CA GLY A 143 -9.38 -13.99 -33.74
C GLY A 143 -9.50 -13.48 -35.18
N ALA A 144 -8.59 -12.58 -35.55
CA ALA A 144 -8.46 -12.02 -36.88
C ALA A 144 -7.93 -13.06 -37.89
N ASP A 145 -8.66 -14.17 -38.07
CA ASP A 145 -8.36 -15.22 -39.05
C ASP A 145 -9.56 -15.59 -39.96
N ASP A 146 -10.66 -14.81 -39.96
CA ASP A 146 -11.81 -15.00 -40.87
C ASP A 146 -12.04 -13.80 -41.82
N GLU A 147 -10.97 -13.13 -42.26
CA GLU A 147 -11.03 -12.30 -43.48
C GLU A 147 -10.49 -13.12 -44.65
N ASP A 148 -11.36 -13.97 -45.22
CA ASP A 148 -11.45 -14.36 -46.64
C ASP A 148 -12.09 -15.76 -46.75
N GLY A 149 -13.43 -15.79 -46.70
CA GLY A 149 -14.21 -16.97 -47.00
C GLY A 149 -15.64 -16.57 -47.33
N ASP A 150 -16.01 -16.74 -48.59
CA ASP A 150 -17.28 -16.32 -49.19
C ASP A 150 -18.51 -16.60 -48.31
N VAL A 151 -19.39 -15.60 -48.22
CA VAL A 151 -20.72 -15.71 -47.60
C VAL A 151 -21.60 -16.64 -48.45
N GLU A 152 -21.49 -17.95 -48.24
CA GLU A 152 -22.56 -18.89 -48.61
C GLU A 152 -23.60 -18.90 -47.49
N GLN A 153 -24.85 -18.59 -47.85
CA GLN A 153 -26.01 -18.63 -46.97
C GLN A 153 -26.16 -20.04 -46.34
N PRO A 154 -26.38 -20.16 -45.02
CA PRO A 154 -26.58 -21.47 -44.42
C PRO A 154 -27.98 -21.98 -44.78
N MET A 155 -27.98 -23.09 -45.51
CA MET A 155 -29.13 -23.98 -45.67
C MET A 155 -29.55 -24.53 -44.30
N ALA A 156 -30.86 -24.65 -44.12
CA ALA A 156 -31.51 -25.15 -42.91
C ALA A 156 -30.90 -26.48 -42.41
N GLY A 157 -30.41 -26.50 -41.17
CA GLY A 157 -30.04 -27.77 -40.52
C GLY A 157 -29.04 -27.73 -39.36
N ASP A 158 -28.33 -26.63 -39.10
CA ASP A 158 -27.32 -26.61 -38.04
C ASP A 158 -27.85 -26.04 -36.72
N GLN A 159 -27.61 -26.79 -35.64
CA GLN A 159 -27.80 -26.33 -34.28
C GLN A 159 -26.98 -25.06 -34.10
N VAL A 160 -27.65 -23.93 -33.90
CA VAL A 160 -27.04 -22.72 -33.36
C VAL A 160 -26.48 -23.13 -32.00
N VAL A 161 -25.18 -23.45 -31.94
CA VAL A 161 -24.47 -23.53 -30.67
C VAL A 161 -24.48 -22.10 -30.16
N GLU A 162 -25.45 -21.81 -29.31
CA GLU A 162 -25.50 -20.55 -28.57
C GLU A 162 -24.19 -20.48 -27.78
N VAL A 163 -23.21 -19.72 -28.28
CA VAL A 163 -21.96 -19.48 -27.59
C VAL A 163 -22.36 -18.76 -26.30
N VAL A 164 -22.45 -19.51 -25.20
CA VAL A 164 -22.78 -18.98 -23.88
C VAL A 164 -21.65 -18.04 -23.51
N ARG A 165 -21.85 -16.75 -23.82
CA ARG A 165 -20.85 -15.73 -23.52
C ARG A 165 -20.70 -15.64 -22.00
N PRO A 166 -19.48 -15.78 -21.47
CA PRO A 166 -19.29 -15.70 -20.04
C PRO A 166 -19.78 -14.34 -19.53
N THR A 167 -20.56 -14.35 -18.46
CA THR A 167 -21.08 -13.15 -17.82
C THR A 167 -20.38 -13.00 -16.48
N PHE A 168 -19.73 -11.87 -16.27
CA PHE A 168 -19.24 -11.53 -14.95
C PHE A 168 -20.42 -11.09 -14.08
N HIS A 169 -20.43 -11.51 -12.82
CA HIS A 169 -21.31 -10.96 -11.79
C HIS A 169 -20.43 -10.31 -10.73
N LEU A 170 -20.61 -9.01 -10.50
CA LEU A 170 -19.88 -8.24 -9.51
C LEU A 170 -20.88 -7.52 -8.61
N ARG A 171 -20.71 -7.69 -7.30
CA ARG A 171 -21.18 -6.73 -6.31
C ARG A 171 -20.00 -5.85 -5.93
N GLY A 172 -19.93 -4.63 -6.45
CA GLY A 172 -18.72 -3.80 -6.43
C GLY A 172 -19.01 -2.31 -6.35
N THR A 173 -18.02 -1.50 -5.98
CA THR A 173 -18.16 -0.04 -6.04
C THR A 173 -18.31 0.45 -7.48
N THR A 174 -18.78 1.68 -7.69
CA THR A 174 -18.89 2.30 -9.02
C THR A 174 -17.57 2.21 -9.82
N ASP A 175 -16.44 2.46 -9.16
CA ASP A 175 -15.10 2.36 -9.77
C ASP A 175 -14.77 0.93 -10.21
N GLN A 176 -15.08 -0.05 -9.35
CA GLN A 176 -14.86 -1.47 -9.68
C GLN A 176 -15.75 -1.89 -10.86
N VAL A 177 -17.02 -1.46 -10.88
CA VAL A 177 -17.94 -1.72 -12.00
C VAL A 177 -17.40 -1.12 -13.29
N ARG A 178 -16.95 0.13 -13.27
CA ARG A 178 -16.33 0.80 -14.42
C ARG A 178 -15.09 0.03 -14.90
N ALA A 179 -14.24 -0.40 -13.97
CA ALA A 179 -13.04 -1.17 -14.30
C ALA A 179 -13.37 -2.52 -14.95
N VAL A 180 -14.31 -3.30 -14.40
CA VAL A 180 -14.69 -4.58 -15.02
C VAL A 180 -15.35 -4.36 -16.37
N ARG A 181 -16.21 -3.36 -16.54
CA ARG A 181 -16.81 -3.04 -17.86
C ARG A 181 -15.76 -2.74 -18.92
N ALA A 182 -14.73 -1.97 -18.56
CA ALA A 182 -13.62 -1.69 -19.48
C ALA A 182 -12.84 -2.97 -19.82
N ILE A 183 -12.44 -3.75 -18.82
CA ILE A 183 -11.67 -5.00 -19.01
C ILE A 183 -12.46 -6.06 -19.79
N ALA A 184 -13.77 -6.11 -19.60
CA ALA A 184 -14.67 -7.01 -20.31
C ALA A 184 -14.80 -6.70 -21.80
N ALA A 185 -14.54 -5.45 -22.21
CA ALA A 185 -14.69 -4.97 -23.58
C ALA A 185 -13.49 -5.27 -24.48
N SER A 186 -12.32 -5.63 -23.94
CA SER A 186 -11.16 -6.01 -24.77
C SER A 186 -10.27 -7.03 -24.08
N SER A 187 -9.87 -8.06 -24.82
CA SER A 187 -9.12 -9.17 -24.24
C SER A 187 -7.60 -9.02 -24.26
N SER A 188 -7.11 -8.40 -25.32
CA SER A 188 -5.70 -8.14 -25.61
C SER A 188 -5.17 -6.85 -24.95
N GLU A 189 -6.05 -6.02 -24.41
CA GLU A 189 -5.65 -4.70 -23.91
C GLU A 189 -4.99 -4.74 -22.53
N HIS A 190 -4.07 -3.80 -22.34
CA HIS A 190 -3.41 -3.56 -21.07
C HIS A 190 -4.13 -2.48 -20.27
N TYR A 191 -4.43 -2.78 -19.01
CA TYR A 191 -5.06 -1.89 -18.05
C TYR A 191 -4.12 -1.63 -16.87
N ALA A 192 -3.96 -0.35 -16.54
CA ALA A 192 -3.23 0.11 -15.38
C ALA A 192 -4.21 0.73 -14.38
N ILE A 193 -4.55 -0.05 -13.35
CA ILE A 193 -5.46 0.35 -12.30
C ILE A 193 -4.66 0.94 -11.14
N THR A 194 -4.82 2.24 -10.95
CA THR A 194 -4.32 2.96 -9.78
C THR A 194 -5.36 2.87 -8.68
N ALA A 195 -5.06 2.17 -7.60
CA ALA A 195 -6.03 1.83 -6.58
C ALA A 195 -5.48 2.13 -5.19
N PHE A 196 -6.13 3.04 -4.47
CA PHE A 196 -5.77 3.34 -3.08
C PHE A 196 -5.90 2.09 -2.20
N ALA A 197 -5.22 2.10 -1.06
CA ALA A 197 -5.33 1.07 -0.04
C ALA A 197 -6.79 0.82 0.39
N GLY A 198 -7.19 -0.45 0.43
CA GLY A 198 -8.51 -0.85 0.91
C GLY A 198 -9.65 -0.61 -0.07
N THR A 199 -9.40 -0.32 -1.34
CA THR A 199 -10.41 -0.15 -2.41
C THR A 199 -10.93 -1.48 -2.99
N GLY A 200 -10.52 -2.62 -2.42
CA GLY A 200 -11.00 -3.94 -2.84
C GLY A 200 -10.31 -4.52 -4.08
N LYS A 201 -9.04 -4.20 -4.36
CA LYS A 201 -8.24 -4.79 -5.46
C LYS A 201 -8.38 -6.31 -5.55
N THR A 202 -8.25 -7.01 -4.42
CA THR A 202 -8.37 -8.47 -4.37
C THR A 202 -9.79 -8.94 -4.71
N HIS A 203 -10.82 -8.21 -4.29
CA HIS A 203 -12.22 -8.49 -4.65
C HIS A 203 -12.45 -8.33 -6.16
N LEU A 204 -11.91 -7.26 -6.75
CA LEU A 204 -11.94 -7.05 -8.20
C LEU A 204 -11.22 -8.18 -8.95
N MET A 205 -10.06 -8.60 -8.48
CA MET A 205 -9.34 -9.75 -9.04
C MET A 205 -10.19 -11.03 -8.99
N PHE A 206 -10.90 -11.28 -7.89
CA PHE A 206 -11.80 -12.44 -7.79
C PHE A 206 -12.95 -12.37 -8.78
N ALA A 207 -13.57 -11.21 -8.95
CA ALA A 207 -14.64 -11.04 -9.92
C ALA A 207 -14.18 -11.25 -11.38
N LEU A 208 -12.97 -10.79 -11.71
CA LEU A 208 -12.37 -11.04 -13.03
C LEU A 208 -12.02 -12.52 -13.20
N ALA A 209 -11.42 -13.12 -12.18
CA ALA A 209 -11.04 -14.52 -12.13
C ALA A 209 -12.20 -15.50 -12.37
N THR A 210 -13.38 -15.22 -11.83
CA THR A 210 -14.56 -16.10 -11.95
C THR A 210 -15.38 -15.84 -13.21
N SER A 211 -14.94 -14.92 -14.08
CA SER A 211 -15.71 -14.52 -15.26
C SER A 211 -15.73 -15.59 -16.36
N GLY A 212 -15.00 -16.69 -16.24
CA GLY A 212 -14.90 -17.75 -17.26
C GLY A 212 -13.86 -17.48 -18.37
N ARG A 213 -13.27 -16.28 -18.41
CA ARG A 213 -12.12 -15.97 -19.29
C ARG A 213 -10.82 -16.49 -18.67
N ARG A 214 -9.86 -16.86 -19.52
CA ARG A 214 -8.55 -17.37 -19.07
C ARG A 214 -7.70 -16.23 -18.50
N PHE A 215 -7.76 -16.06 -17.17
CA PHE A 215 -6.87 -15.19 -16.42
C PHE A 215 -5.75 -15.97 -15.75
N THR A 216 -4.56 -15.37 -15.69
CA THR A 216 -3.43 -15.89 -14.90
C THR A 216 -2.96 -14.84 -13.90
N HIS A 217 -3.04 -15.17 -12.61
CA HIS A 217 -2.53 -14.33 -11.52
C HIS A 217 -1.02 -14.52 -11.34
N LEU A 218 -0.24 -13.43 -11.44
CA LEU A 218 1.19 -13.44 -11.15
C LEU A 218 1.45 -13.06 -9.69
N ALA A 219 1.71 -14.08 -8.87
CA ALA A 219 1.94 -13.91 -7.44
C ALA A 219 3.42 -13.60 -7.12
N PRO A 220 3.73 -12.60 -6.27
CA PRO A 220 5.11 -12.29 -5.90
C PRO A 220 5.85 -13.44 -5.19
N THR A 221 5.14 -14.19 -4.33
CA THR A 221 5.69 -15.29 -3.54
C THR A 221 4.68 -16.44 -3.42
N HIS A 222 5.14 -17.61 -2.98
CA HIS A 222 4.26 -18.74 -2.66
C HIS A 222 3.25 -18.42 -1.55
N ALA A 223 3.59 -17.57 -0.58
CA ALA A 223 2.65 -17.16 0.45
C ALA A 223 1.49 -16.34 -0.14
N HIS A 224 1.79 -15.40 -1.04
CA HIS A 224 0.75 -14.65 -1.76
C HIS A 224 -0.10 -15.54 -2.67
N GLN A 225 0.53 -16.51 -3.35
CA GLN A 225 -0.20 -17.50 -4.15
C GLN A 225 -1.14 -18.34 -3.28
N HIS A 226 -0.66 -18.81 -2.13
CA HIS A 226 -1.46 -19.61 -1.21
C HIS A 226 -2.65 -18.81 -0.68
N ALA A 227 -2.42 -17.60 -0.17
CA ALA A 227 -3.47 -16.71 0.31
C ALA A 227 -4.50 -16.35 -0.78
N PHE A 228 -4.05 -16.20 -2.03
CA PHE A 228 -4.94 -16.03 -3.18
C PHE A 228 -5.78 -17.29 -3.39
N ASN A 229 -5.14 -18.46 -3.53
CA ASN A 229 -5.81 -19.73 -3.80
C ASN A 229 -6.81 -20.14 -2.70
N GLU A 230 -6.54 -19.82 -1.43
CA GLU A 230 -7.48 -20.04 -0.33
C GLU A 230 -8.79 -19.25 -0.52
N ARG A 231 -8.72 -18.05 -1.10
CA ARG A 231 -9.87 -17.17 -1.31
C ARG A 231 -10.64 -17.48 -2.59
N VAL A 232 -9.95 -17.80 -3.70
CA VAL A 232 -10.61 -18.16 -4.98
C VAL A 232 -11.14 -19.60 -4.96
N GLY A 233 -10.49 -20.49 -4.20
CA GLY A 233 -10.56 -21.93 -4.43
C GLY A 233 -9.60 -22.36 -5.54
N THR A 234 -8.97 -23.51 -5.38
CA THR A 234 -7.81 -23.99 -6.17
C THR A 234 -8.08 -24.27 -7.66
N ARG A 235 -9.32 -24.14 -8.14
CA ARG A 235 -9.74 -24.56 -9.49
C ARG A 235 -10.22 -23.46 -10.42
N ALA A 236 -10.40 -22.23 -9.93
CA ALA A 236 -11.01 -21.16 -10.74
C ALA A 236 -9.99 -20.33 -11.54
N VAL A 237 -8.72 -20.25 -11.11
CA VAL A 237 -7.71 -19.36 -11.73
C VAL A 237 -6.33 -20.00 -11.74
N SER A 238 -5.62 -19.87 -12.86
CA SER A 238 -4.19 -20.18 -12.91
C SER A 238 -3.40 -19.14 -12.12
N SER A 239 -2.59 -19.56 -11.15
CA SER A 239 -1.69 -18.64 -10.45
C SER A 239 -0.25 -19.12 -10.56
N VAL A 240 0.64 -18.22 -10.98
CA VAL A 240 2.06 -18.49 -11.21
C VAL A 240 2.89 -17.60 -10.29
N VAL A 241 3.84 -18.18 -9.57
CA VAL A 241 4.79 -17.42 -8.74
C VAL A 241 5.90 -16.86 -9.60
N LEU A 242 6.27 -15.59 -9.39
CA LEU A 242 7.32 -14.90 -10.16
C LEU A 242 8.65 -15.65 -10.18
N ARG A 243 9.01 -16.34 -9.08
CA ARG A 243 10.20 -17.20 -9.02
C ARG A 243 10.15 -18.34 -10.04
N THR A 244 9.01 -19.02 -10.12
CA THR A 244 8.79 -20.14 -11.04
C THR A 244 8.80 -19.64 -12.47
N LEU A 245 8.04 -18.58 -12.75
CA LEU A 245 8.01 -17.93 -14.06
C LEU A 245 9.42 -17.55 -14.54
N ALA A 246 10.21 -16.90 -13.69
CA ALA A 246 11.57 -16.49 -14.06
C ALA A 246 12.49 -17.67 -14.39
N ASN A 247 12.40 -18.77 -13.64
CA ASN A 247 13.19 -19.98 -13.90
C ASN A 247 12.76 -20.68 -15.19
N ASP A 248 11.45 -20.78 -15.42
CA ASP A 248 10.88 -21.45 -16.59
C ASP A 248 11.21 -20.65 -17.86
N MET A 249 11.04 -19.33 -17.82
CA MET A 249 11.46 -18.43 -18.90
C MET A 249 12.95 -18.52 -19.18
N ALA A 250 13.80 -18.53 -18.14
CA ALA A 250 15.24 -18.67 -18.32
C ALA A 250 15.62 -19.99 -18.99
N THR A 251 14.95 -21.07 -18.60
CA THR A 251 15.14 -22.41 -19.19
C THR A 251 14.71 -22.43 -20.66
N ALA A 252 13.51 -21.93 -20.96
CA ALA A 252 12.98 -21.87 -22.32
C ALA A 252 13.84 -20.98 -23.23
N HIS A 253 14.29 -19.83 -22.74
CA HIS A 253 15.13 -18.91 -23.50
C HIS A 253 16.48 -19.53 -23.87
N VAL A 254 17.14 -20.23 -22.95
CA VAL A 254 18.40 -20.95 -23.24
C VAL A 254 18.20 -22.08 -24.24
N GLN A 255 17.11 -22.85 -24.11
CA GLN A 255 16.80 -23.96 -25.01
C GLN A 255 16.43 -23.49 -26.43
N GLY A 256 15.71 -22.38 -26.54
CA GLY A 256 15.23 -21.85 -27.82
C GLY A 256 16.27 -21.07 -28.63
N ASN A 257 17.18 -20.34 -27.98
CA ASN A 257 18.08 -19.39 -28.67
C ASN A 257 19.47 -19.94 -29.02
N SER A 258 19.66 -21.26 -29.07
CA SER A 258 20.96 -21.90 -29.36
C SER A 258 22.12 -21.36 -28.49
N ILE A 259 21.79 -20.85 -27.30
CA ILE A 259 22.79 -20.38 -26.33
C ILE A 259 23.54 -21.63 -25.88
N ARG A 260 24.87 -21.66 -26.04
CA ARG A 260 25.73 -22.80 -25.67
C ARG A 260 25.88 -22.97 -24.15
N TRP A 261 24.78 -22.90 -23.42
CA TRP A 261 24.74 -23.06 -21.98
C TRP A 261 24.15 -24.43 -21.69
N VAL A 262 24.88 -25.24 -20.92
CA VAL A 262 24.41 -26.58 -20.51
C VAL A 262 23.18 -26.47 -19.60
N ARG A 263 23.07 -25.40 -18.82
CA ARG A 263 21.95 -25.12 -17.91
C ARG A 263 21.71 -23.62 -17.82
N ALA A 264 20.44 -23.24 -17.74
CA ALA A 264 20.03 -21.85 -17.52
C ALA A 264 20.36 -21.36 -16.09
N PRO A 265 20.54 -20.04 -15.90
CA PRO A 265 20.59 -19.45 -14.57
C PRO A 265 19.25 -19.63 -13.86
N THR A 266 19.28 -19.76 -12.54
CA THR A 266 18.10 -20.05 -11.71
C THR A 266 18.14 -19.25 -10.42
N VAL A 267 16.96 -18.94 -9.87
CA VAL A 267 16.80 -18.25 -8.59
C VAL A 267 17.30 -19.14 -7.45
N ARG A 268 18.33 -18.68 -6.73
CA ARG A 268 19.07 -19.45 -5.73
C ARG A 268 19.81 -18.55 -4.75
N GLU A 269 20.12 -19.09 -3.58
CA GLU A 269 21.01 -18.43 -2.62
C GLU A 269 22.48 -18.76 -2.92
N ALA A 270 23.38 -17.85 -2.52
CA ALA A 270 24.79 -18.14 -2.44
C ALA A 270 25.03 -19.26 -1.41
N SER A 271 25.93 -20.19 -1.73
CA SER A 271 26.31 -21.30 -0.84
C SER A 271 27.76 -21.20 -0.37
N MET A 272 28.56 -20.33 -0.98
CA MET A 272 29.97 -20.14 -0.64
C MET A 272 30.13 -19.17 0.56
N PRO A 273 31.10 -19.44 1.46
CA PRO A 273 31.54 -18.47 2.47
C PRO A 273 32.01 -17.15 1.85
N LEU A 274 31.96 -16.06 2.60
CA LEU A 274 32.30 -14.71 2.11
C LEU A 274 33.68 -14.66 1.45
N GLU A 275 34.69 -15.25 2.08
CA GLU A 275 36.08 -15.25 1.62
C GLU A 275 36.20 -15.93 0.25
N ALA A 276 35.53 -17.07 0.08
CA ALA A 276 35.50 -17.79 -1.19
C ALA A 276 34.78 -16.98 -2.29
N ARG A 277 33.72 -16.23 -1.95
CA ARG A 277 33.02 -15.33 -2.88
C ARG A 277 33.91 -14.19 -3.35
N LEU A 278 34.63 -13.56 -2.41
CA LEU A 278 35.57 -12.48 -2.70
C LEU A 278 36.69 -12.97 -3.64
N GLN A 279 37.25 -14.15 -3.37
CA GLN A 279 38.27 -14.76 -4.23
C GLN A 279 37.72 -15.13 -5.61
N ALA A 280 36.55 -15.77 -5.68
CA ALA A 280 35.95 -16.20 -6.94
C ALA A 280 35.67 -15.03 -7.90
N ALA A 281 35.28 -13.86 -7.37
CA ALA A 281 35.08 -12.65 -8.17
C ALA A 281 36.34 -11.78 -8.33
N GLY A 282 37.44 -12.12 -7.66
CA GLY A 282 38.66 -11.29 -7.67
C GLY A 282 38.41 -9.91 -7.06
N ILE A 283 37.62 -9.84 -6.00
CA ILE A 283 37.23 -8.57 -5.38
C ILE A 283 38.41 -7.97 -4.63
N VAL A 284 38.80 -6.77 -5.04
CA VAL A 284 39.88 -5.98 -4.45
C VAL A 284 39.33 -4.78 -3.68
N SER A 285 40.18 -4.12 -2.89
CA SER A 285 39.83 -2.84 -2.28
C SER A 285 39.68 -1.76 -3.35
N ILE A 286 38.67 -0.91 -3.22
CA ILE A 286 38.38 0.23 -4.08
C ILE A 286 38.13 1.42 -3.17
N ALA A 287 38.75 2.58 -3.43
CA ALA A 287 38.54 3.80 -2.65
C ALA A 287 38.72 3.63 -1.12
N GLY A 288 39.63 2.73 -0.68
CA GLY A 288 39.86 2.42 0.73
C GLY A 288 38.81 1.51 1.38
N ASP A 289 37.73 1.13 0.68
CA ASP A 289 36.79 0.12 1.17
C ASP A 289 37.44 -1.27 1.18
N SER A 290 37.19 -2.06 2.23
CA SER A 290 37.62 -3.46 2.27
C SER A 290 36.88 -4.28 1.19
N PRO A 291 37.44 -5.41 0.71
CA PRO A 291 36.79 -6.26 -0.29
C PRO A 291 35.35 -6.66 0.09
N ALA A 292 35.07 -6.91 1.38
CA ALA A 292 33.73 -7.19 1.86
C ALA A 292 32.77 -6.01 1.68
N ARG A 293 33.23 -4.77 1.92
CA ARG A 293 32.45 -3.54 1.68
C ARG A 293 32.25 -3.29 0.19
N VAL A 294 33.27 -3.56 -0.63
CA VAL A 294 33.17 -3.47 -2.09
C VAL A 294 32.11 -4.44 -2.62
N LEU A 295 32.11 -5.71 -2.20
CA LEU A 295 31.07 -6.67 -2.60
C LEU A 295 29.68 -6.19 -2.18
N ALA A 296 29.52 -5.72 -0.94
CA ALA A 296 28.25 -5.18 -0.47
C ALA A 296 27.79 -3.95 -1.25
N ALA A 297 28.71 -3.12 -1.76
CA ALA A 297 28.43 -1.98 -2.63
C ALA A 297 28.05 -2.41 -4.04
N VAL A 298 28.74 -3.40 -4.58
CA VAL A 298 28.46 -4.03 -5.88
C VAL A 298 27.06 -4.64 -5.90
N ASP A 299 26.67 -5.40 -4.87
CA ASP A 299 25.31 -5.96 -4.75
C ASP A 299 24.25 -4.84 -4.81
N ARG A 300 24.52 -3.67 -4.21
CA ARG A 300 23.60 -2.52 -4.28
C ARG A 300 23.52 -1.91 -5.67
N ILE A 301 24.66 -1.81 -6.37
CA ILE A 301 24.72 -1.31 -7.74
C ILE A 301 23.88 -2.21 -8.66
N ILE A 302 24.10 -3.52 -8.59
CA ILE A 302 23.36 -4.52 -9.38
C ILE A 302 21.87 -4.44 -9.05
N ASN A 303 21.51 -4.49 -7.76
CA ASN A 303 20.12 -4.38 -7.34
C ASN A 303 19.47 -3.11 -7.89
N ARG A 304 20.13 -1.95 -7.79
CA ARG A 304 19.57 -0.70 -8.31
C ARG A 304 19.35 -0.76 -9.82
N TRP A 305 20.34 -1.25 -10.57
CA TRP A 305 20.24 -1.40 -12.02
C TRP A 305 19.09 -2.33 -12.44
N CYS A 306 18.86 -3.43 -11.70
CA CYS A 306 17.75 -4.36 -11.97
C CYS A 306 16.35 -3.75 -11.75
N TYR A 307 16.24 -2.56 -11.18
CA TYR A 307 15.00 -1.80 -11.06
C TYR A 307 14.90 -0.63 -12.06
N THR A 308 15.84 -0.53 -13.00
CA THR A 308 15.83 0.46 -14.09
C THR A 308 15.64 -0.21 -15.46
N ASP A 309 15.28 0.60 -16.45
CA ASP A 309 15.24 0.24 -17.87
C ASP A 309 16.61 0.33 -18.56
N ALA A 310 17.66 0.81 -17.88
CA ALA A 310 18.99 0.95 -18.46
C ALA A 310 19.53 -0.40 -18.98
N PRO A 311 20.04 -0.50 -20.21
CA PRO A 311 20.46 -1.78 -20.80
C PRO A 311 21.73 -2.35 -20.17
N GLN A 312 22.52 -1.52 -19.48
CA GLN A 312 23.78 -1.91 -18.86
C GLN A 312 24.00 -1.20 -17.53
N ILE A 313 24.83 -1.80 -16.66
CA ILE A 313 25.27 -1.15 -15.42
C ILE A 313 26.18 0.04 -15.77
N GLY A 314 25.72 1.25 -15.48
CA GLY A 314 26.51 2.49 -15.62
C GLY A 314 26.77 3.27 -14.31
N PRO A 315 27.56 4.36 -14.37
CA PRO A 315 27.94 5.21 -13.24
C PRO A 315 26.77 5.76 -12.41
N GLU A 316 25.61 5.98 -13.04
CA GLU A 316 24.36 6.45 -12.45
C GLU A 316 23.79 5.53 -11.36
N HIS A 317 24.21 4.27 -11.35
CA HIS A 317 23.82 3.27 -10.35
C HIS A 317 24.66 3.35 -9.07
N VAL A 318 25.82 4.01 -9.11
CA VAL A 318 26.70 4.22 -7.95
C VAL A 318 26.21 5.44 -7.16
N ARG A 319 25.37 5.25 -6.13
CA ARG A 319 24.85 6.37 -5.29
C ARG A 319 24.88 6.05 -3.80
N PHE A 320 26.00 5.50 -3.33
CA PHE A 320 26.22 5.28 -1.90
C PHE A 320 27.33 6.18 -1.34
N ASN A 321 28.07 6.87 -2.22
CA ASN A 321 29.08 7.85 -1.87
C ASN A 321 29.25 8.83 -3.04
N ASP A 322 28.88 10.08 -2.83
CA ASP A 322 28.98 11.14 -3.85
C ASP A 322 30.41 11.70 -3.97
N GLY A 323 31.27 11.46 -2.97
CA GLY A 323 32.67 11.87 -2.96
C GLY A 323 33.63 10.97 -3.74
N LEU A 324 33.14 9.93 -4.41
CA LEU A 324 33.98 9.06 -5.26
C LEU A 324 34.43 9.80 -6.52
N SER A 325 35.73 9.69 -6.83
CA SER A 325 36.28 10.14 -8.12
C SER A 325 35.69 9.36 -9.31
N VAL A 326 35.92 9.88 -10.52
CA VAL A 326 35.45 9.24 -11.76
C VAL A 326 36.04 7.83 -11.92
N ASP A 327 37.34 7.66 -11.61
CA ASP A 327 38.04 6.39 -11.73
C ASP A 327 37.56 5.36 -10.69
N GLU A 328 37.35 5.79 -9.44
CA GLU A 328 36.82 4.91 -8.40
C GLU A 328 35.40 4.45 -8.73
N ARG A 329 34.56 5.37 -9.24
CA ARG A 329 33.21 5.06 -9.70
C ARG A 329 33.23 4.06 -10.87
N ALA A 330 34.15 4.24 -11.82
CA ALA A 330 34.35 3.30 -12.92
C ALA A 330 34.81 1.92 -12.42
N ALA A 331 35.68 1.87 -11.41
CA ALA A 331 36.12 0.61 -10.80
C ALA A 331 34.95 -0.16 -10.16
N TYR A 332 34.05 0.52 -9.44
CA TYR A 332 32.84 -0.11 -8.90
C TYR A 332 31.90 -0.62 -10.01
N VAL A 333 31.73 0.13 -11.10
CA VAL A 333 30.91 -0.31 -12.25
C VAL A 333 31.52 -1.55 -12.90
N ALA A 334 32.84 -1.56 -13.13
CA ALA A 334 33.54 -2.70 -13.69
C ALA A 334 33.41 -3.94 -12.80
N MET A 335 33.58 -3.78 -11.49
CA MET A 335 33.39 -4.87 -10.52
C MET A 335 31.94 -5.37 -10.49
N ALA A 336 30.96 -4.47 -10.59
CA ALA A 336 29.55 -4.85 -10.63
C ALA A 336 29.18 -5.65 -11.89
N ARG A 337 29.70 -5.26 -13.06
CA ARG A 337 29.55 -6.05 -14.29
C ARG A 337 30.18 -7.44 -14.16
N ARG A 338 31.37 -7.51 -13.56
CA ARG A 338 32.06 -8.78 -13.32
C ARG A 338 31.27 -9.71 -12.40
N VAL A 339 30.76 -9.19 -11.27
CA VAL A 339 29.93 -9.98 -10.35
C VAL A 339 28.63 -10.41 -11.02
N TRP A 340 27.99 -9.54 -11.81
CA TRP A 340 26.79 -9.87 -12.57
C TRP A 340 27.00 -11.03 -13.55
N GLU A 341 28.10 -11.03 -14.31
CA GLU A 341 28.47 -12.14 -15.19
C GLU A 341 28.60 -13.45 -14.41
N LEU A 342 29.30 -13.42 -13.27
CA LEU A 342 29.50 -14.60 -12.41
C LEU A 342 28.20 -15.07 -11.74
N MET A 343 27.26 -14.17 -11.45
CA MET A 343 25.94 -14.51 -10.93
C MET A 343 25.15 -15.38 -11.91
N LEU A 344 25.17 -15.01 -13.19
CA LEU A 344 24.38 -15.64 -14.24
C LEU A 344 25.12 -16.74 -15.00
N GLN A 345 26.43 -16.87 -14.81
CA GLN A 345 27.25 -17.86 -15.50
C GLN A 345 26.63 -19.27 -15.39
N PRO A 346 26.54 -20.03 -16.49
CA PRO A 346 26.08 -21.40 -16.48
C PRO A 346 26.95 -22.22 -15.56
N LEU A 347 26.30 -22.82 -14.58
CA LEU A 347 26.98 -23.70 -13.67
C LEU A 347 27.08 -25.03 -14.38
N GLY A 348 28.29 -25.47 -14.68
CA GLY A 348 28.54 -26.86 -15.03
C GLY A 348 28.19 -27.79 -13.85
N ASN A 349 28.93 -28.88 -13.66
CA ASN A 349 28.68 -29.81 -12.56
C ASN A 349 29.04 -29.28 -11.16
N LYS A 350 29.45 -28.01 -11.03
CA LYS A 350 29.75 -27.42 -9.72
C LYS A 350 28.46 -27.33 -8.92
N THR A 351 28.48 -27.73 -7.64
CA THR A 351 27.37 -27.60 -6.68
C THR A 351 27.39 -26.25 -5.97
N GLU A 352 28.57 -25.67 -5.77
CA GLU A 352 28.74 -24.42 -5.03
C GLU A 352 28.39 -23.18 -5.87
N ARG A 353 27.84 -22.15 -5.20
CA ARG A 353 27.30 -20.94 -5.82
C ARG A 353 27.92 -19.70 -5.18
N PRO A 354 28.63 -18.85 -5.94
CA PRO A 354 29.28 -17.67 -5.37
C PRO A 354 28.27 -16.57 -5.02
N PHE A 355 27.17 -16.43 -5.78
CA PHE A 355 26.27 -15.28 -5.61
C PHE A 355 24.80 -15.68 -5.59
N THR A 356 24.01 -14.94 -4.82
CA THR A 356 22.56 -15.09 -4.75
C THR A 356 21.92 -14.51 -6.02
N VAL A 357 21.07 -15.30 -6.67
CA VAL A 357 20.25 -14.87 -7.80
C VAL A 357 18.79 -14.80 -7.35
N ARG A 358 18.17 -13.63 -7.47
CA ARG A 358 16.76 -13.38 -7.17
C ARG A 358 15.94 -13.37 -8.46
N ALA A 359 14.61 -13.47 -8.37
CA ALA A 359 13.74 -13.46 -9.55
C ALA A 359 13.92 -12.19 -10.40
N TYR A 360 14.06 -11.01 -9.77
CA TYR A 360 14.29 -9.75 -10.49
C TYR A 360 15.64 -9.71 -11.24
N HIS A 361 16.67 -10.45 -10.79
CA HIS A 361 17.91 -10.60 -11.56
C HIS A 361 17.64 -11.35 -12.86
N LEU A 362 16.89 -12.45 -12.81
CA LEU A 362 16.55 -13.21 -14.01
C LEU A 362 15.64 -12.41 -14.95
N PHE A 363 14.64 -11.68 -14.44
CA PHE A 363 13.83 -10.80 -15.29
C PHE A 363 14.65 -9.69 -15.93
N LYS A 364 15.64 -9.10 -15.23
CA LYS A 364 16.55 -8.13 -15.83
C LYS A 364 17.35 -8.75 -16.98
N TRP A 365 17.91 -9.94 -16.77
CA TRP A 365 18.62 -10.66 -17.81
C TRP A 365 17.72 -10.99 -19.00
N LEU A 366 16.55 -11.59 -18.77
CA LEU A 366 15.58 -11.93 -19.80
C LEU A 366 15.12 -10.72 -20.62
N ASP A 367 14.90 -9.58 -19.98
CA ASP A 367 14.53 -8.34 -20.69
C ASP A 367 15.68 -7.83 -21.58
N VAL A 368 16.91 -7.82 -21.06
CA VAL A 368 18.11 -7.43 -21.84
C VAL A 368 18.37 -8.36 -23.02
N GLU A 369 18.12 -9.67 -22.86
CA GLU A 369 18.22 -10.66 -23.94
C GLU A 369 17.01 -10.65 -24.91
N GLY A 370 16.03 -9.77 -24.69
CA GLY A 370 14.85 -9.66 -25.57
C GLY A 370 13.90 -10.85 -25.49
N ALA A 371 13.84 -11.55 -24.35
CA ALA A 371 12.87 -12.62 -24.14
C ALA A 371 11.42 -12.11 -24.13
N SER A 372 10.49 -13.04 -24.34
CA SER A 372 9.04 -12.82 -24.29
C SER A 372 8.39 -13.70 -23.22
N LEU A 373 7.31 -13.20 -22.63
CA LEU A 373 6.48 -13.98 -21.71
C LEU A 373 5.75 -15.11 -22.47
N PRO A 374 5.60 -16.31 -21.88
CA PRO A 374 4.83 -17.39 -22.49
C PRO A 374 3.33 -17.07 -22.50
N PRO A 375 2.54 -17.65 -23.43
CA PRO A 375 1.10 -17.43 -23.49
C PRO A 375 0.39 -18.01 -22.27
N MET A 376 -0.25 -17.15 -21.50
CA MET A 376 -0.90 -17.43 -20.22
C MET A 376 -2.32 -16.85 -20.14
N GLY A 377 -2.87 -16.33 -21.25
CA GLY A 377 -4.09 -15.53 -21.22
C GLY A 377 -3.86 -14.19 -20.52
N THR A 378 -4.92 -13.52 -20.09
CA THR A 378 -4.77 -12.16 -19.53
C THR A 378 -4.14 -12.20 -18.15
N LEU A 379 -3.06 -11.43 -17.97
CA LEU A 379 -2.31 -11.40 -16.72
C LEU A 379 -3.02 -10.53 -15.68
N LEU A 380 -3.19 -11.04 -14.47
CA LEU A 380 -3.64 -10.26 -13.31
C LEU A 380 -2.47 -10.07 -12.36
N ILE A 381 -2.15 -8.82 -12.01
CA ILE A 381 -1.01 -8.51 -11.14
C ILE A 381 -1.46 -7.57 -10.01
N ASP A 382 -1.36 -8.04 -8.78
CA ASP A 382 -1.53 -7.22 -7.57
C ASP A 382 -0.19 -6.64 -7.12
N GLU A 383 -0.26 -5.59 -6.31
CA GLU A 383 0.90 -4.84 -5.81
C GLU A 383 1.87 -4.43 -6.92
N ALA A 384 1.31 -4.02 -8.06
CA ALA A 384 2.06 -3.63 -9.26
C ALA A 384 3.05 -2.49 -8.99
N HIS A 385 2.81 -1.71 -7.93
CA HIS A 385 3.69 -0.63 -7.49
C HIS A 385 5.09 -1.12 -7.05
N ASP A 386 5.24 -2.39 -6.68
CA ASP A 386 6.51 -3.01 -6.31
C ASP A 386 7.17 -3.80 -7.46
N LEU A 387 6.53 -3.87 -8.64
CA LEU A 387 7.11 -4.55 -9.79
C LEU A 387 8.47 -3.95 -10.21
N PRO A 388 9.46 -4.79 -10.55
CA PRO A 388 10.71 -4.31 -11.11
C PRO A 388 10.49 -3.88 -12.57
N ALA A 389 11.15 -2.79 -12.98
CA ALA A 389 11.00 -2.22 -14.34
C ALA A 389 11.23 -3.23 -15.49
N PRO A 390 12.18 -4.19 -15.41
CA PRO A 390 12.36 -5.20 -16.46
C PRO A 390 11.18 -6.16 -16.63
N LEU A 391 10.50 -6.53 -15.53
CA LEU A 391 9.29 -7.35 -15.63
C LEU A 391 8.16 -6.55 -16.28
N LEU A 392 8.05 -5.26 -15.96
CA LEU A 392 7.10 -4.38 -16.64
C LEU A 392 7.40 -4.27 -18.15
N ALA A 393 8.68 -4.18 -18.54
CA ALA A 393 9.08 -4.15 -19.95
C ALA A 393 8.71 -5.45 -20.69
N LEU A 394 8.88 -6.61 -20.05
CA LEU A 394 8.41 -7.91 -20.56
C LEU A 394 6.88 -7.93 -20.72
N ILE A 395 6.13 -7.43 -19.74
CA ILE A 395 4.67 -7.37 -19.76
C ILE A 395 4.16 -6.45 -20.88
N ARG A 396 4.82 -5.32 -21.15
CA ARG A 396 4.42 -4.42 -22.24
C ARG A 396 4.49 -5.05 -23.64
N ARG A 397 5.29 -6.12 -23.80
CA ARG A 397 5.42 -6.87 -25.06
C ARG A 397 4.47 -8.07 -25.13
N TYR A 398 3.66 -8.29 -24.11
CA TYR A 398 2.82 -9.47 -23.98
C TYR A 398 1.48 -9.30 -24.72
N PRO A 399 1.09 -10.23 -25.61
CA PRO A 399 -0.06 -10.03 -26.49
C PRO A 399 -1.43 -10.22 -25.83
N ASP A 400 -1.58 -11.09 -24.82
CA ASP A 400 -2.89 -11.51 -24.31
C ASP A 400 -3.50 -10.55 -23.26
N GLY A 401 -3.04 -9.30 -23.22
CA GLY A 401 -3.49 -8.28 -22.27
C GLY A 401 -2.98 -8.46 -20.84
N CYS A 402 -3.10 -7.40 -20.04
CA CYS A 402 -2.65 -7.42 -18.64
C CYS A 402 -3.41 -6.38 -17.81
N VAL A 403 -3.90 -6.77 -16.65
CA VAL A 403 -4.48 -5.89 -15.64
C VAL A 403 -3.50 -5.78 -14.49
N THR A 404 -2.90 -4.60 -14.35
CA THR A 404 -2.03 -4.27 -13.21
C THR A 404 -2.80 -3.43 -12.19
N MET A 405 -2.70 -3.79 -10.91
CA MET A 405 -3.31 -3.05 -9.81
C MET A 405 -2.23 -2.62 -8.82
N GLY A 406 -2.09 -1.33 -8.60
CA GLY A 406 -1.05 -0.77 -7.76
C GLY A 406 -1.50 0.47 -7.02
N ASP A 407 -0.82 0.75 -5.92
CA ASP A 407 -0.98 1.97 -5.15
C ASP A 407 0.37 2.70 -5.15
N PRO A 408 0.52 3.79 -5.92
CA PRO A 408 1.76 4.58 -5.96
C PRO A 408 2.22 5.04 -4.57
N TYR A 409 1.29 5.33 -3.66
CA TYR A 409 1.59 5.78 -2.30
C TYR A 409 2.05 4.63 -1.38
N GLN A 410 1.89 3.35 -1.75
CA GLN A 410 2.46 2.21 -1.02
C GLN A 410 3.86 1.81 -1.50
N LYS A 411 4.38 2.44 -2.56
CA LYS A 411 5.79 2.29 -2.95
C LYS A 411 6.68 3.14 -2.04
N LEU A 412 7.11 2.53 -0.93
CA LEU A 412 7.94 3.18 0.10
C LEU A 412 9.29 3.67 -0.41
N SER A 413 9.77 3.15 -1.54
CA SER A 413 11.11 3.39 -2.03
C SER A 413 11.14 3.52 -3.55
N GLY A 414 11.65 4.65 -4.04
CA GLY A 414 11.75 4.93 -5.48
C GLY A 414 10.42 5.38 -6.10
N VAL A 415 10.32 5.28 -7.43
CA VAL A 415 9.15 5.70 -8.20
C VAL A 415 8.49 4.47 -8.80
N MET A 416 7.16 4.44 -8.82
CA MET A 416 6.42 3.39 -9.51
C MET A 416 6.79 3.45 -10.99
N ALA A 417 7.14 2.31 -11.58
CA ALA A 417 7.45 2.28 -13.00
C ALA A 417 6.17 2.61 -13.77
N ASN A 418 6.22 3.64 -14.62
CA ASN A 418 5.06 4.07 -15.41
C ASN A 418 4.70 2.94 -16.39
N TYR A 419 3.43 2.52 -16.49
CA TYR A 419 3.03 1.50 -17.47
C TYR A 419 3.08 2.05 -18.90
N GLY A 420 2.84 3.34 -19.11
CA GLY A 420 3.07 4.10 -20.36
C GLY A 420 2.08 3.84 -21.50
N SER A 421 1.61 2.60 -21.69
CA SER A 421 0.78 2.20 -22.84
C SER A 421 -0.58 1.61 -22.48
N GLY A 422 -0.89 1.42 -21.19
CA GLY A 422 -2.14 0.82 -20.74
C GLY A 422 -3.23 1.85 -20.50
N LYS A 423 -4.50 1.47 -20.70
CA LYS A 423 -5.66 2.26 -20.30
C LYS A 423 -5.63 2.48 -18.78
N ALA A 424 -5.61 3.74 -18.38
CA ALA A 424 -5.61 4.12 -16.98
C ALA A 424 -7.02 4.07 -16.39
N LEU A 425 -7.14 3.43 -15.23
CA LEU A 425 -8.35 3.39 -14.42
C LEU A 425 -7.97 3.71 -12.97
N THR A 426 -8.90 4.29 -12.22
CA THR A 426 -8.67 4.65 -10.81
C THR A 426 -9.73 3.97 -9.94
N LEU A 427 -9.32 3.47 -8.77
CA LEU A 427 -10.23 3.07 -7.70
C LEU A 427 -10.00 4.01 -6.50
N THR A 428 -11.04 4.76 -6.13
CA THR A 428 -11.00 5.83 -5.14
C THR A 428 -11.69 5.46 -3.83
N ARG A 429 -12.78 4.69 -3.91
CA ARG A 429 -13.62 4.36 -2.75
C ARG A 429 -13.05 3.22 -1.91
N SER A 430 -12.64 3.53 -0.69
CA SER A 430 -12.24 2.52 0.30
C SER A 430 -13.46 1.71 0.75
N VAL A 431 -13.33 0.39 0.74
CA VAL A 431 -14.28 -0.54 1.39
C VAL A 431 -13.81 -0.93 2.79
N ARG A 432 -12.63 -0.44 3.21
CA ARG A 432 -11.99 -0.80 4.49
C ARG A 432 -12.08 0.33 5.51
N ALA A 433 -11.66 1.53 5.14
CA ALA A 433 -11.61 2.68 6.04
C ALA A 433 -12.83 3.58 5.83
N GLY A 434 -13.52 3.93 6.91
CA GLY A 434 -14.64 4.86 6.90
C GLY A 434 -14.21 6.32 6.78
N GLY A 435 -15.18 7.22 6.53
CA GLY A 435 -14.94 8.64 6.22
C GLY A 435 -14.03 9.41 7.20
N GLN A 436 -14.16 9.17 8.52
CA GLN A 436 -13.38 9.88 9.55
C GLN A 436 -11.86 9.63 9.46
N ALA A 437 -11.44 8.37 9.32
CA ALA A 437 -10.02 8.06 9.12
C ALA A 437 -9.53 8.53 7.76
N VAL A 438 -10.38 8.53 6.73
CA VAL A 438 -9.99 8.99 5.38
C VAL A 438 -9.65 10.48 5.34
N GLY A 439 -10.32 11.33 6.12
CA GLY A 439 -9.91 12.75 6.26
C GLY A 439 -8.47 12.92 6.74
N LEU A 440 -8.07 12.17 7.78
CA LEU A 440 -6.69 12.18 8.27
C LEU A 440 -5.71 11.61 7.25
N ILE A 441 -6.10 10.52 6.57
CA ILE A 441 -5.29 9.89 5.53
C ILE A 441 -5.04 10.87 4.37
N ARG A 442 -6.08 11.57 3.89
CA ARG A 442 -5.95 12.62 2.86
C ARG A 442 -4.99 13.72 3.30
N SER A 443 -5.13 14.21 4.54
CA SER A 443 -4.23 15.23 5.10
C SER A 443 -2.77 14.79 5.07
N VAL A 444 -2.47 13.50 5.30
CA VAL A 444 -1.12 12.96 5.16
C VAL A 444 -0.70 12.90 3.70
N LEU A 445 -1.56 12.43 2.79
CA LEU A 445 -1.28 12.36 1.35
C LEU A 445 -0.99 13.74 0.74
N ASP A 446 -1.72 14.78 1.16
CA ASP A 446 -1.54 16.17 0.72
C ASP A 446 -0.17 16.74 1.11
N MET A 447 0.48 16.15 2.12
CA MET A 447 1.86 16.50 2.48
C MET A 447 2.88 15.93 1.50
N HIS A 448 2.52 15.04 0.57
CA HIS A 448 3.46 14.54 -0.44
C HIS A 448 3.79 15.62 -1.48
N SER A 449 5.03 15.68 -1.98
CA SER A 449 5.49 16.80 -2.83
C SER A 449 4.90 16.82 -4.24
N THR A 450 4.39 15.67 -4.67
CA THR A 450 3.86 15.44 -6.01
C THR A 450 2.54 14.71 -5.88
N GLU A 451 1.52 15.18 -6.58
CA GLU A 451 0.28 14.44 -6.70
C GLU A 451 0.52 13.16 -7.51
N LEU A 452 0.43 11.99 -6.86
CA LEU A 452 0.64 10.70 -7.52
C LEU A 452 -0.64 10.10 -8.11
N VAL A 453 -1.80 10.56 -7.62
CA VAL A 453 -3.14 10.16 -8.04
C VAL A 453 -3.99 11.42 -8.04
N VAL A 454 -4.61 11.73 -9.18
CA VAL A 454 -5.39 12.97 -9.40
C VAL A 454 -6.72 12.94 -8.65
N GLU A 455 -7.33 11.76 -8.54
CA GLU A 455 -8.59 11.59 -7.84
C GLU A 455 -8.36 11.43 -6.33
N SER A 456 -9.29 11.93 -5.53
CA SER A 456 -9.21 11.88 -4.05
C SER A 456 -9.68 10.53 -3.50
N LEU A 457 -9.05 10.08 -2.42
CA LEU A 457 -9.50 8.90 -1.67
C LEU A 457 -10.85 9.17 -0.99
N GLU A 458 -11.81 8.26 -1.17
CA GLU A 458 -13.10 8.30 -0.50
C GLU A 458 -13.23 7.19 0.57
N GLY A 459 -13.95 7.48 1.65
CA GLY A 459 -14.23 6.50 2.70
C GLY A 459 -15.37 5.55 2.36
N SER A 460 -15.41 4.43 3.08
CA SER A 460 -16.56 3.52 3.09
C SER A 460 -17.79 4.28 3.57
N ARG A 461 -18.92 4.08 2.89
CA ARG A 461 -20.22 4.60 3.34
C ARG A 461 -20.89 3.68 4.36
N GLU A 462 -20.43 2.43 4.49
CA GLU A 462 -21.06 1.44 5.37
C GLU A 462 -20.76 1.68 6.85
N HIS A 463 -19.55 2.16 7.18
CA HIS A 463 -19.07 2.22 8.56
C HIS A 463 -18.08 3.36 8.80
N TYR A 464 -17.90 3.69 10.08
CA TYR A 464 -16.83 4.57 10.53
C TYR A 464 -15.59 3.82 10.99
N THR A 465 -14.43 4.38 10.66
CA THR A 465 -13.17 4.09 11.35
C THR A 465 -12.90 5.24 12.32
N ARG A 466 -13.00 4.97 13.62
CA ARG A 466 -12.80 5.97 14.67
C ARG A 466 -11.35 6.44 14.69
N ARG A 467 -11.15 7.70 15.01
CA ARG A 467 -9.81 8.29 15.22
C ARG A 467 -9.65 8.66 16.69
N TYR A 468 -8.47 8.40 17.24
CA TYR A 468 -8.12 8.80 18.60
C TYR A 468 -6.75 9.47 18.61
N PHE A 469 -6.66 10.59 19.32
CA PHE A 469 -5.41 11.31 19.56
C PHE A 469 -4.98 11.09 21.01
N TYR A 470 -3.84 10.42 21.21
CA TYR A 470 -3.34 10.10 22.55
C TYR A 470 -2.19 11.03 22.96
N GLN A 471 -2.15 11.33 24.26
CA GLN A 471 -1.06 12.08 24.91
C GLN A 471 -0.21 11.19 25.84
N SER A 472 -0.79 10.10 26.35
CA SER A 472 -0.09 9.10 27.16
C SER A 472 -0.22 7.71 26.53
N THR A 473 0.78 6.87 26.80
CA THR A 473 0.80 5.48 26.35
C THR A 473 -0.10 4.56 27.18
N ASP A 474 -0.57 5.02 28.35
CA ASP A 474 -1.37 4.21 29.29
C ASP A 474 -2.78 3.92 28.79
N THR A 475 -3.30 4.75 27.90
CA THR A 475 -4.63 4.61 27.29
C THR A 475 -4.61 3.81 25.99
N LEU A 476 -3.45 3.31 25.57
CA LEU A 476 -3.31 2.65 24.28
C LEU A 476 -3.91 1.24 24.30
N PRO A 477 -4.53 0.82 23.19
CA PRO A 477 -4.99 -0.55 23.05
C PRO A 477 -3.86 -1.58 23.26
N LEU A 478 -4.19 -2.67 23.94
CA LEU A 478 -3.35 -3.85 24.13
C LEU A 478 -3.69 -4.97 23.13
N ALA A 479 -4.38 -4.62 22.05
CA ALA A 479 -4.75 -5.49 20.95
C ALA A 479 -4.55 -4.76 19.62
N GLY A 480 -4.55 -5.52 18.52
CA GLY A 480 -4.34 -4.97 17.18
C GLY A 480 -2.86 -4.75 16.86
N LEU A 481 -2.60 -3.79 15.98
CA LEU A 481 -1.27 -3.48 15.47
C LEU A 481 -0.75 -2.18 16.08
N ARG A 482 0.44 -2.22 16.67
CA ARG A 482 1.21 -1.04 17.06
C ARG A 482 2.41 -0.89 16.14
N VAL A 483 2.44 0.22 15.43
CA VAL A 483 3.40 0.51 14.35
C VAL A 483 4.44 1.50 14.84
N TYR A 484 5.69 1.28 14.46
CA TYR A 484 6.83 2.10 14.84
C TYR A 484 7.62 2.55 13.61
N GLY A 485 8.18 3.75 13.71
CA GLY A 485 9.17 4.26 12.77
C GLY A 485 10.56 3.70 12.98
N SER A 486 10.89 3.14 14.16
CA SER A 486 12.27 2.77 14.52
C SER A 486 12.35 1.45 15.29
N VAL A 487 13.36 0.63 14.95
CA VAL A 487 13.68 -0.63 15.67
C VAL A 487 14.01 -0.37 17.14
N TRP A 488 14.58 0.80 17.46
CA TRP A 488 14.99 1.16 18.81
C TRP A 488 13.77 1.47 19.69
N SER A 489 12.75 2.13 19.15
CA SER A 489 11.47 2.32 19.84
C SER A 489 10.75 0.99 20.08
N ILE A 490 10.85 0.05 19.14
CA ILE A 490 10.32 -1.31 19.32
C ILE A 490 11.04 -2.01 20.47
N LEU A 491 12.38 -1.95 20.52
CA LEU A 491 13.16 -2.56 21.60
C LEU A 491 12.72 -2.06 22.98
N GLU A 492 12.60 -0.73 23.13
CA GLU A 492 12.16 -0.12 24.40
C GLU A 492 10.75 -0.54 24.80
N ASP A 493 9.78 -0.51 23.87
CA ASP A 493 8.40 -0.87 24.19
C ASP A 493 8.25 -2.38 24.44
N ALA A 494 8.90 -3.22 23.62
CA ALA A 494 8.88 -4.67 23.81
C ALA A 494 9.46 -5.08 25.18
N LEU A 495 10.55 -4.44 25.63
CA LEU A 495 11.10 -4.66 26.98
C LEU A 495 10.14 -4.19 28.08
N ARG A 496 9.47 -3.04 27.88
CA ARG A 496 8.46 -2.54 28.82
C ARG A 496 7.27 -3.48 28.92
N LEU A 497 6.69 -3.91 27.80
CA LEU A 497 5.57 -4.84 27.74
C LEU A 497 5.92 -6.16 28.42
N LYS A 498 7.12 -6.71 28.13
CA LYS A 498 7.64 -7.90 28.81
C LYS A 498 7.72 -7.70 30.33
N SER A 499 8.25 -6.57 30.80
CA SER A 499 8.37 -6.27 32.24
C SER A 499 7.01 -6.14 32.95
N GLN A 500 5.98 -5.73 32.21
CA GLN A 500 4.59 -5.61 32.69
C GLN A 500 3.79 -6.91 32.55
N GLY A 501 4.38 -7.98 32.00
CA GLY A 501 3.68 -9.22 31.70
C GLY A 501 2.61 -9.08 30.61
N VAL A 502 2.66 -7.99 29.82
CA VAL A 502 1.72 -7.78 28.71
C VAL A 502 2.19 -8.61 27.53
N PRO A 503 1.35 -9.53 27.03
CA PRO A 503 1.78 -10.42 25.98
C PRO A 503 1.71 -9.74 24.60
N PHE A 504 2.76 -9.90 23.80
CA PHE A 504 2.87 -9.31 22.48
C PHE A 504 3.52 -10.28 21.48
N ARG A 505 3.49 -9.94 20.20
CA ARG A 505 4.26 -10.60 19.14
C ARG A 505 4.85 -9.56 18.19
N LEU A 506 5.95 -9.88 17.53
CA LEU A 506 6.56 -9.07 16.48
C LEU A 506 6.13 -9.61 15.11
N LEU A 507 5.97 -8.72 14.13
CA LEU A 507 5.91 -9.18 12.74
C LEU A 507 7.23 -9.86 12.35
N PRO A 508 7.24 -10.97 11.59
CA PRO A 508 8.47 -11.74 11.34
C PRO A 508 9.63 -10.92 10.74
N ALA A 509 9.33 -10.03 9.79
CA ALA A 509 10.34 -9.14 9.21
C ALA A 509 10.89 -8.13 10.24
N THR A 510 10.01 -7.61 11.11
CA THR A 510 10.38 -6.69 12.20
C THR A 510 11.24 -7.38 13.24
N GLU A 511 10.91 -8.62 13.61
CA GLU A 511 11.72 -9.43 14.51
C GLU A 511 13.13 -9.63 13.96
N SER A 512 13.23 -9.99 12.68
CA SER A 512 14.52 -10.21 12.03
C SER A 512 15.39 -8.96 12.01
N ASP A 513 14.79 -7.80 11.73
CA ASP A 513 15.53 -6.54 11.70
C ASP A 513 15.89 -6.04 13.10
N LEU A 514 15.01 -6.21 14.08
CA LEU A 514 15.31 -5.92 15.48
C LEU A 514 16.47 -6.78 16.01
N ALA A 515 16.45 -8.09 15.71
CA ALA A 515 17.52 -9.01 16.08
C ALA A 515 18.85 -8.59 15.46
N ARG A 516 18.88 -8.32 14.15
CA ARG A 516 20.09 -7.86 13.46
C ARG A 516 20.61 -6.52 14.01
N ALA A 517 19.73 -5.55 14.22
CA ALA A 517 20.12 -4.23 14.73
C ALA A 517 20.77 -4.34 16.12
N THR A 518 20.18 -5.19 16.97
CA THR A 518 20.64 -5.43 18.34
C THR A 518 21.95 -6.23 18.36
N GLU A 519 22.06 -7.29 17.56
CA GLU A 519 23.30 -8.06 17.38
C GLU A 519 24.43 -7.17 16.88
N ASP A 520 24.13 -6.25 15.96
CA ASP A 520 25.11 -5.32 15.43
C ASP A 520 25.66 -4.40 16.53
N ALA A 521 24.77 -3.81 17.34
CA ALA A 521 25.16 -2.98 18.48
C ALA A 521 26.00 -3.75 19.53
N ILE A 522 25.60 -4.99 19.85
CA ILE A 522 26.35 -5.88 20.77
C ILE A 522 27.74 -6.21 20.20
N GLY A 523 27.83 -6.49 18.90
CA GLY A 523 29.10 -6.77 18.23
C GLY A 523 30.03 -5.56 18.23
N MET A 524 29.50 -4.37 17.90
CA MET A 524 30.27 -3.12 17.91
C MET A 524 30.85 -2.80 19.30
N ARG A 525 30.11 -3.11 20.36
CA ARG A 525 30.56 -3.02 21.76
C ARG A 525 31.73 -3.95 22.09
N ARG A 526 31.77 -5.13 21.46
CA ARG A 526 32.79 -6.16 21.69
C ARG A 526 34.02 -6.01 20.79
N GLY A 527 33.98 -5.15 19.78
CA GLY A 527 35.10 -4.88 18.88
C GLY A 527 35.29 -5.89 17.74
N ASP A 528 34.34 -6.80 17.51
CA ASP A 528 34.37 -7.83 16.46
C ASP A 528 33.05 -7.81 15.67
N HIS A 529 32.96 -6.96 14.64
CA HIS A 529 31.66 -6.67 14.05
C HIS A 529 31.63 -6.53 12.52
N VAL A 530 30.68 -7.24 11.91
CA VAL A 530 30.22 -7.05 10.53
C VAL A 530 28.74 -6.69 10.56
N THR A 531 28.41 -5.50 10.08
CA THR A 531 27.06 -4.92 10.17
C THR A 531 26.08 -5.53 9.20
N ARG A 532 25.01 -6.13 9.75
CA ARG A 532 23.98 -6.86 8.99
C ARG A 532 22.77 -5.98 8.73
N TYR A 533 22.29 -5.28 9.75
CA TYR A 533 21.14 -4.39 9.69
C TYR A 533 21.45 -3.14 8.88
N TYR A 534 20.57 -2.78 7.94
CA TYR A 534 20.82 -1.69 7.01
C TYR A 534 21.05 -0.34 7.71
N GLY A 535 20.29 -0.05 8.77
CA GLY A 535 20.40 1.21 9.52
C GLY A 535 21.73 1.39 10.22
N ASN A 536 22.38 0.31 10.64
CA ASN A 536 23.63 0.43 11.39
C ASN A 536 24.87 0.55 10.49
N ARG A 537 24.75 0.35 9.17
CA ARG A 537 25.89 0.14 8.25
C ARG A 537 26.89 1.29 8.13
N GLU A 538 26.47 2.50 8.49
CA GLU A 538 27.32 3.69 8.45
C GLU A 538 28.17 3.85 9.72
N TYR A 539 27.83 3.14 10.80
CA TYR A 539 28.55 3.19 12.05
C TYR A 539 29.59 2.07 12.09
N THR A 540 30.85 2.47 12.23
CA THR A 540 32.00 1.54 12.28
C THR A 540 32.43 1.20 13.71
N SER A 541 31.85 1.87 14.71
CA SER A 541 32.14 1.65 16.13
C SER A 541 30.92 1.90 16.99
N TRP A 542 30.92 1.34 18.20
CA TRP A 542 29.89 1.61 19.20
C TRP A 542 29.76 3.10 19.49
N SER A 543 30.88 3.82 19.63
CA SER A 543 30.88 5.26 19.92
C SER A 543 30.14 6.07 18.85
N ALA A 544 30.28 5.71 17.58
CA ALA A 544 29.59 6.38 16.47
C ALA A 544 28.09 6.10 16.50
N LEU A 545 27.70 4.84 16.73
CA LEU A 545 26.29 4.45 16.84
C LEU A 545 25.64 5.10 18.08
N ALA A 546 26.27 5.00 19.25
CA ALA A 546 25.77 5.57 20.50
C ALA A 546 25.58 7.10 20.39
N GLY A 547 26.57 7.83 19.88
CA GLY A 547 26.45 9.27 19.68
C GLY A 547 25.36 9.67 18.68
N HIS A 548 25.08 8.81 17.69
CA HIS A 548 23.92 9.00 16.82
C HIS A 548 22.60 8.76 17.56
N LEU A 549 22.46 7.62 18.25
CA LEU A 549 21.27 7.28 19.02
C LEU A 549 20.92 8.38 20.02
N GLU A 550 21.90 8.94 20.72
CA GLU A 550 21.69 10.06 21.64
C GLU A 550 21.13 11.31 20.94
N ARG A 551 21.70 11.69 19.77
CA ARG A 551 21.20 12.84 18.98
C ARG A 551 19.74 12.68 18.56
N ILE A 552 19.31 11.47 18.24
CA ILE A 552 17.93 11.19 17.81
C ILE A 552 17.01 10.78 18.96
N GLY A 553 17.44 10.96 20.21
CA GLY A 553 16.60 10.81 21.41
C GLY A 553 16.59 9.41 22.05
N TYR A 554 17.41 8.47 21.59
CA TYR A 554 17.50 7.10 22.12
C TYR A 554 18.58 6.90 23.20
N SER A 555 18.81 7.89 24.07
CA SER A 555 19.80 7.77 25.17
C SER A 555 19.47 6.65 26.16
N ARG A 556 18.19 6.25 26.26
CA ARG A 556 17.77 5.09 27.07
C ARG A 556 18.26 3.77 26.49
N VAL A 557 18.23 3.62 25.16
CA VAL A 557 18.82 2.47 24.45
C VAL A 557 20.34 2.43 24.64
N VAL A 558 21.02 3.58 24.56
CA VAL A 558 22.47 3.64 24.83
C VAL A 558 22.77 3.14 26.25
N ARG A 559 22.07 3.66 27.26
CA ARG A 559 22.20 3.19 28.65
C ARG A 559 21.87 1.71 28.85
N LEU A 560 20.93 1.17 28.07
CA LEU A 560 20.58 -0.26 28.11
C LEU A 560 21.80 -1.11 27.73
N PHE A 561 22.46 -0.78 26.61
CA PHE A 561 23.68 -1.48 26.19
C PHE A 561 24.87 -1.19 27.11
N GLU A 562 24.99 0.01 27.68
CA GLU A 562 26.00 0.34 28.69
C GLU A 562 25.87 -0.53 29.95
N ARG A 563 24.65 -0.94 30.30
CA ARG A 563 24.33 -1.87 31.40
C ARG A 563 24.40 -3.34 30.98
N ASP A 564 25.24 -3.65 29.99
CA ASP A 564 25.55 -5.00 29.54
C ASP A 564 24.38 -5.80 28.95
N PHE A 565 23.37 -5.12 28.39
CA PHE A 565 22.36 -5.80 27.57
C PHE A 565 23.02 -6.58 26.44
N GLY A 566 22.78 -7.89 26.41
CA GLY A 566 23.48 -8.83 25.54
C GLY A 566 22.57 -9.80 24.79
N SER A 567 23.20 -10.76 24.11
CA SER A 567 22.51 -11.74 23.27
C SER A 567 21.50 -12.59 24.07
N THR A 568 21.80 -12.89 25.34
CA THR A 568 20.90 -13.65 26.22
C THR A 568 19.63 -12.86 26.56
N ASP A 569 19.75 -11.56 26.82
CA ASP A 569 18.60 -10.69 27.06
C ASP A 569 17.70 -10.59 25.83
N MET A 570 18.34 -10.47 24.65
CA MET A 570 17.63 -10.46 23.37
C MET A 570 16.91 -11.78 23.10
N GLN A 571 17.56 -12.92 23.31
CA GLN A 571 16.91 -14.24 23.21
C GLN A 571 15.75 -14.39 24.19
N SER A 572 15.92 -13.90 25.42
CA SER A 572 14.85 -13.89 26.42
C SER A 572 13.69 -12.99 26.01
N LEU A 573 13.94 -11.87 25.32
CA LEU A 573 12.88 -11.02 24.77
C LEU A 573 12.12 -11.75 23.66
N LEU A 574 12.82 -12.29 22.67
CA LEU A 574 12.22 -13.01 21.55
C LEU A 574 11.44 -14.26 21.99
N GLY A 575 11.94 -14.97 23.02
CA GLY A 575 11.26 -16.12 23.60
C GLY A 575 10.04 -15.80 24.45
N SER A 576 9.76 -14.52 24.74
CA SER A 576 8.56 -14.10 25.49
C SER A 576 7.36 -13.74 24.60
N GLN A 577 7.51 -13.91 23.28
CA GLN A 577 6.44 -13.66 22.33
C GLN A 577 5.31 -14.69 22.42
N LYS A 578 4.08 -14.26 22.14
CA LYS A 578 2.91 -15.13 21.99
C LYS A 578 2.97 -15.99 20.73
N ASP A 579 2.23 -17.09 20.74
CA ASP A 579 1.97 -17.91 19.55
C ASP A 579 1.29 -17.09 18.43
N ALA A 580 1.59 -17.45 17.19
CA ALA A 580 1.12 -16.73 16.01
C ALA A 580 -0.40 -16.72 15.83
N GLU A 581 -1.13 -17.68 16.42
CA GLU A 581 -2.59 -17.79 16.31
C GLU A 581 -3.34 -17.10 17.46
N ALA A 582 -2.63 -16.65 18.51
CA ALA A 582 -3.26 -16.03 19.67
C ALA A 582 -3.61 -14.56 19.38
N GLU A 583 -4.85 -14.16 19.69
CA GLU A 583 -5.25 -12.75 19.67
C GLU A 583 -4.40 -11.93 20.68
N GLY A 584 -3.97 -10.74 20.25
CA GLY A 584 -3.16 -9.86 21.09
C GLY A 584 -2.47 -8.74 20.33
N LEU A 585 -1.63 -8.02 21.06
CA LEU A 585 -0.83 -6.91 20.55
C LEU A 585 0.24 -7.42 19.57
N THR A 586 0.24 -6.86 18.37
CA THR A 586 1.25 -7.11 17.33
C THR A 586 2.09 -5.85 17.14
N LEU A 587 3.41 -5.98 17.20
CA LEU A 587 4.36 -4.88 17.02
C LEU A 587 5.01 -4.98 15.64
N GLY A 588 5.09 -3.86 14.92
CA GLY A 588 5.63 -3.84 13.56
C GLY A 588 6.30 -2.53 13.17
N LEU A 589 7.29 -2.58 12.29
CA LEU A 589 7.78 -1.38 11.61
C LEU A 589 6.82 -0.96 10.50
N LEU A 590 6.77 0.34 10.20
CA LEU A 590 5.96 0.93 9.12
C LEU A 590 6.08 0.13 7.80
N GLU A 591 7.30 -0.21 7.42
CA GLU A 591 7.62 -0.91 6.17
C GLU A 591 7.15 -2.37 6.12
N HIS A 592 6.87 -2.98 7.27
CA HIS A 592 6.52 -4.40 7.38
C HIS A 592 5.01 -4.63 7.49
N CYS A 593 4.21 -3.58 7.52
CA CYS A 593 2.74 -3.68 7.68
C CYS A 593 2.00 -3.95 6.35
N LYS A 594 2.70 -4.12 5.22
CA LYS A 594 2.09 -4.36 3.90
C LYS A 594 1.18 -5.60 3.92
N SER A 595 0.08 -5.50 3.18
CA SER A 595 -0.89 -6.59 2.99
C SER A 595 -1.57 -7.14 4.26
N LEU A 596 -1.41 -6.48 5.41
CA LEU A 596 -2.11 -6.81 6.66
C LEU A 596 -3.35 -5.93 6.87
N GLU A 597 -4.27 -6.38 7.72
CA GLU A 597 -5.46 -5.64 8.17
C GLU A 597 -5.65 -5.87 9.67
N PHE A 598 -5.99 -4.80 10.41
CA PHE A 598 -6.25 -4.88 11.84
C PHE A 598 -7.44 -4.02 12.21
N SER A 599 -8.26 -4.50 13.15
CA SER A 599 -9.36 -3.71 13.73
C SER A 599 -8.84 -2.42 14.35
N GLN A 600 -7.74 -2.51 15.09
CA GLN A 600 -7.11 -1.40 15.79
C GLN A 600 -5.67 -1.21 15.29
N VAL A 601 -5.32 0.01 14.89
CA VAL A 601 -3.96 0.38 14.53
C VAL A 601 -3.52 1.60 15.34
N THR A 602 -2.37 1.49 15.99
CA THR A 602 -1.74 2.58 16.76
C THR A 602 -0.40 2.93 16.12
N LEU A 603 -0.21 4.19 15.72
CA LEU A 603 1.10 4.69 15.27
C LEU A 603 1.85 5.28 16.47
N TRP A 604 3.10 4.89 16.66
CA TRP A 604 3.99 5.43 17.70
C TRP A 604 4.54 6.81 17.31
N PRO A 605 4.97 7.69 18.25
CA PRO A 605 5.51 9.00 17.90
C PRO A 605 6.70 8.96 16.92
N CYS A 606 7.55 7.92 17.04
CA CYS A 606 8.67 7.74 16.11
C CYS A 606 8.24 7.55 14.64
N CYS A 607 6.99 7.16 14.34
CA CYS A 607 6.51 7.08 12.96
C CYS A 607 6.56 8.42 12.22
N PHE A 608 6.45 9.53 12.95
CA PHE A 608 6.40 10.89 12.41
C PHE A 608 7.76 11.60 12.54
N ASP A 609 8.49 11.28 13.61
CA ASP A 609 9.74 11.96 13.96
C ASP A 609 11.00 11.25 13.45
N THR A 610 11.12 9.95 13.71
CA THR A 610 12.37 9.17 13.54
C THR A 610 12.12 7.86 12.82
N LEU A 611 12.62 7.75 11.58
CA LEU A 611 12.49 6.53 10.78
C LEU A 611 13.71 5.60 10.95
N SER A 612 13.51 4.33 10.60
CA SER A 612 14.53 3.30 10.67
C SER A 612 15.31 3.21 9.35
N GLY A 613 16.58 2.81 9.43
CA GLY A 613 17.23 2.12 8.34
C GLY A 613 17.37 2.90 7.03
N ALA A 614 16.73 2.37 5.99
CA ALA A 614 16.75 2.95 4.64
C ALA A 614 15.83 4.15 4.49
N LEU A 615 14.80 4.24 5.32
CA LEU A 615 13.83 5.32 5.29
C LEU A 615 14.33 6.56 6.04
N GLU A 616 15.18 6.39 7.06
CA GLU A 616 15.86 7.49 7.75
C GLU A 616 16.69 8.37 6.80
N ARG A 617 17.34 7.73 5.82
CA ARG A 617 18.21 8.38 4.83
C ARG A 617 17.47 9.01 3.65
N ARG A 618 16.14 8.94 3.64
CA ARG A 618 15.35 9.25 2.44
C ARG A 618 14.28 10.32 2.70
N ARG A 619 13.79 10.84 1.57
CA ARG A 619 13.13 12.14 1.42
C ARG A 619 11.78 12.18 2.17
N ALA A 620 11.35 13.40 2.49
CA ALA A 620 10.06 13.73 3.10
C ALA A 620 8.87 12.90 2.57
N ASP A 621 8.83 12.70 1.25
CA ASP A 621 7.76 11.94 0.57
C ASP A 621 7.69 10.46 0.95
N GLU A 622 8.82 9.80 1.18
CA GLU A 622 8.82 8.39 1.57
C GLU A 622 8.28 8.22 3.00
N ARG A 623 8.48 9.21 3.87
CA ARG A 623 7.85 9.26 5.20
C ARG A 623 6.34 9.37 5.09
N VAL A 624 5.85 10.27 4.24
CA VAL A 624 4.41 10.41 3.96
C VAL A 624 3.81 9.08 3.51
N ARG A 625 4.47 8.39 2.56
CA ARG A 625 4.04 7.06 2.07
C ARG A 625 4.05 5.99 3.16
N ALA A 626 5.04 5.99 4.04
CA ALA A 626 5.14 5.03 5.13
C ALA A 626 4.03 5.23 6.18
N VAL A 627 3.76 6.48 6.56
CA VAL A 627 2.66 6.84 7.47
C VAL A 627 1.31 6.46 6.83
N TYR A 628 1.10 6.83 5.57
CA TYR A 628 -0.08 6.44 4.79
C TYR A 628 -0.31 4.91 4.81
N LEU A 629 0.74 4.14 4.50
CA LEU A 629 0.68 2.67 4.46
C LEU A 629 0.17 2.09 5.79
N ALA A 630 0.65 2.61 6.92
CA ALA A 630 0.24 2.15 8.24
C ALA A 630 -1.18 2.56 8.61
N MET A 631 -1.56 3.82 8.37
CA MET A 631 -2.91 4.32 8.65
C MET A 631 -3.96 3.52 7.88
N SER A 632 -3.66 3.15 6.64
CA SER A 632 -4.57 2.41 5.77
C SER A 632 -4.78 0.93 6.18
N ARG A 633 -4.14 0.46 7.26
CA ARG A 633 -4.33 -0.90 7.80
C ARG A 633 -5.48 -0.99 8.80
N ALA A 634 -5.95 0.15 9.32
CA ALA A 634 -7.05 0.22 10.26
C ALA A 634 -8.38 -0.07 9.56
N THR A 635 -9.20 -0.93 10.17
CA THR A 635 -10.60 -1.12 9.75
C THR A 635 -11.55 -0.36 10.67
N ASP A 636 -11.34 -0.40 11.98
CA ASP A 636 -12.31 0.10 12.97
C ASP A 636 -11.77 1.29 13.77
N GLU A 637 -10.50 1.27 14.20
CA GLU A 637 -9.90 2.33 15.03
C GLU A 637 -8.46 2.67 14.62
N LEU A 638 -8.17 3.96 14.53
CA LEU A 638 -6.86 4.53 14.24
C LEU A 638 -6.42 5.46 15.39
N TRP A 639 -5.29 5.14 16.01
CA TRP A 639 -4.73 5.87 17.15
C TRP A 639 -3.42 6.57 16.76
N LEU A 640 -3.38 7.89 16.93
CA LEU A 640 -2.25 8.75 16.59
C LEU A 640 -1.80 9.59 17.81
N PRO A 641 -0.52 9.94 17.93
CA PRO A 641 -0.08 10.98 18.87
C PRO A 641 -0.81 12.29 18.61
N GLY A 642 -1.08 13.08 19.67
CA GLY A 642 -1.83 14.34 19.55
C GLY A 642 -1.23 15.38 18.60
N ASP A 643 0.10 15.40 18.47
CA ASP A 643 0.89 16.32 17.63
C ASP A 643 1.42 15.66 16.33
N ALA A 644 0.90 14.48 15.98
CA ALA A 644 1.47 13.65 14.91
C ALA A 644 1.52 14.33 13.54
N LEU A 645 0.44 14.99 13.13
CA LEU A 645 0.36 15.66 11.83
C LEU A 645 1.22 16.92 11.78
N ASP A 646 1.32 17.66 12.88
CA ASP A 646 2.16 18.85 12.97
C ASP A 646 3.64 18.49 12.89
N ILE A 647 4.07 17.44 13.62
CA ILE A 647 5.42 16.90 13.54
C ILE A 647 5.73 16.45 12.11
N LEU A 648 4.80 15.72 11.48
CA LEU A 648 5.00 15.25 10.11
C LEU A 648 5.17 16.43 9.15
N ALA A 649 4.31 17.44 9.25
CA ALA A 649 4.34 18.63 8.40
C ALA A 649 5.64 19.43 8.58
N ASP A 650 6.09 19.67 9.82
CA ASP A 650 7.37 20.32 10.11
C ASP A 650 8.55 19.53 9.51
N ARG A 651 8.54 18.22 9.71
CA ARG A 651 9.60 17.34 9.21
C ARG A 651 9.64 17.26 7.69
N VAL A 652 8.48 17.22 7.03
CA VAL A 652 8.37 17.27 5.57
C VAL A 652 8.90 18.61 5.03
N SER A 653 8.53 19.71 5.69
CA SER A 653 8.96 21.07 5.31
C SER A 653 10.47 21.24 5.45
N ARG A 654 11.07 20.82 6.57
CA ARG A 654 12.52 20.85 6.77
C ARG A 654 13.26 19.93 5.80
N GLY A 655 12.72 18.75 5.53
CA GLY A 655 13.29 17.81 4.56
C GLY A 655 13.34 18.35 3.14
N ARG A 656 12.46 19.31 2.79
CA ARG A 656 12.47 20.03 1.50
C ARG A 656 13.46 21.19 1.49
N GLY A 657 13.55 21.95 2.58
CA GLY A 657 14.43 23.13 2.69
C GLY A 657 15.93 22.84 2.72
N GLN A 658 16.36 21.58 2.89
CA GLN A 658 17.78 21.19 2.81
C GLN A 658 18.31 21.03 1.37
N PHE A 659 17.46 21.20 0.35
CA PHE A 659 17.81 21.03 -1.07
C PHE A 659 17.65 22.30 -1.93
N THR A 660 17.37 23.45 -1.31
CA THR A 660 17.52 24.79 -1.90
C THR A 660 18.78 25.43 -1.34
#